data_AF-A0A5C5X370-F1
#
_entry.id   AF-A0A5C5X370-F1
#
_cell.length_a   1.000
_cell.length_b   1.000
_cell.length_c   1.000
_cell.angle_alpha   90.00
_cell.angle_beta   90.00
_cell.angle_gamma   90.00
#
_symmetry.space_group_name_H-M   'P 1'
#
loop_
_entity.id
_entity.type
_entity.pdbx_description
1 polymer ?
#
loop_
_entity_poly.entity_id
_entity_poly.type
_entity_poly.pdbx_seq_one_letter_code
_entity_poly.pdbx_strand_id
1 'polypeptide(L)'
;MKPLPGQCAEARSDPRHSFSPNLSTPLFTNAMNCNDLLRVLILGLACLAMSTAATSTVAAETIDVADHGIVPGRDVTLAVRDLLESVRDRKDVTLSFPKGVYDFHPDNAFESYRAVANHDNGLKRFGFPIFGRDSLTIDGGGSTFLFHGRMVPFTVDGGSEVTLKNFTIDWTQSFHAELHVVGSDAAEKRCVVETDAEAYPYTIAGGEIRFHRYGQDDPVGSNIVFDPKTNSPIYRTNEYRLNEKKAKFTAIGPGRFAIEKGFKQPPPVGSVLVVYGVHPTSRLCPAIHVTNSNDLRIENVTVHEAGGMGLIVERTDNISLDGMVVTSNEERLAATRADATHFIGCKGTVRIENCLFEHMLDDGINVHGAYVKVIEGLGERRLLCEISHFQQWGLTFAQPGDKVALLSRETLLPFHETTIEAVQPLNEHRFAITLADLPDELPDVALSVENLTWYPDLVVRNTTIRENRARSILVTTKGKVLIEDNLFSSQMHGILIEGDNNKWYESGAVDDVTIRRNRFENIGFSVNQCYPLLASPLLTSEQRWGDQRYHRNIHFTDNTISGFNGLIAKAASVSGLTITGNQVVLNDDYPGANEGPSIDLEYCQNVTINSNDADGFDRNLSVISSENSEDVQLDANQGIDAASPSADDNAQAKAKNPNIVLLFVDDLGWNDLGYRNAKFETPNIDRLAGQSLDFQRAYVASPTCSPSRATLLTGQHPARLQMVRHIPTGSKNEDFDTWGRTDVEYNHWEGDPARFPCRNWLPLEHTTYAEALRELGYYNQFVGKWHLGHEPYHPVHQGFDSQFGTTNFGHPKSYNSPFFKNTDVLTDAKSQHLTDVLTDESVRFLSEYERDQPFMLSLWYYGVHRPPIGRPDLVEYFLDKGYAESDAIYAAQVKAVDESVGRIREAISSKGIERETILVFLSDQGSWYENLPLRGNKRVDTLCEGGVRVPMMIHWPGKTDAGAKSDIPVQSTDLFPTIVEIAGGDPESHSDLDGVSLAPLLNGKHSLERSSPLFGYRAYQDLYASVRKGDWNMLAYRSGKVELYDVVKDVSEKHDVASENQSVVRQLTDELIQWEQKMSVQQYSGVQ
;
A
#
# COMPACT_ATOMS: atom_id res chain seq x y z
N MET A 1 -46.54 31.73 17.35
CA MET A 1 -48.02 31.77 17.19
C MET A 1 -48.57 30.35 17.32
N LYS A 2 -49.50 30.12 18.25
CA LYS A 2 -50.46 28.97 18.33
C LYS A 2 -51.82 29.45 17.77
N PRO A 3 -52.91 28.65 17.55
CA PRO A 3 -53.28 27.29 18.08
C PRO A 3 -53.84 26.27 17.01
N LEU A 4 -53.75 24.93 17.18
CA LEU A 4 -54.74 23.90 17.65
C LEU A 4 -56.12 23.81 16.91
N PRO A 5 -56.96 22.73 17.00
CA PRO A 5 -56.84 21.36 17.57
C PRO A 5 -57.55 20.20 16.76
N GLY A 6 -57.50 18.95 17.27
CA GLY A 6 -58.51 17.92 17.00
C GLY A 6 -58.18 16.52 17.55
N GLN A 7 -58.80 16.14 18.67
CA GLN A 7 -58.64 14.89 19.44
C GLN A 7 -59.91 13.99 19.39
N CYS A 8 -59.71 12.68 19.64
CA CYS A 8 -60.64 11.66 20.20
C CYS A 8 -61.75 11.09 19.26
N ALA A 9 -62.15 9.81 19.30
CA ALA A 9 -62.20 8.84 20.41
C ALA A 9 -62.33 7.35 19.96
N GLU A 10 -61.82 6.42 20.81
CA GLU A 10 -62.44 5.18 21.34
C GLU A 10 -62.96 4.04 20.39
N ALA A 11 -62.87 2.72 20.66
CA ALA A 11 -62.40 1.92 21.81
C ALA A 11 -62.51 0.38 21.55
N ARG A 12 -61.77 -0.41 22.37
CA ARG A 12 -61.94 -1.84 22.83
C ARG A 12 -61.49 -2.98 21.88
N SER A 13 -60.81 -4.07 22.32
CA SER A 13 -60.59 -4.65 23.66
C SER A 13 -59.41 -5.68 23.73
N ASP A 14 -58.66 -5.60 24.83
CA ASP A 14 -57.91 -6.61 25.66
C ASP A 14 -58.48 -8.06 25.70
N PRO A 15 -57.82 -9.15 26.23
CA PRO A 15 -56.77 -9.25 27.29
C PRO A 15 -55.57 -10.20 27.02
N ARG A 16 -54.32 -10.03 27.54
CA ARG A 16 -53.71 -9.84 28.89
C ARG A 16 -53.61 -11.10 29.78
N HIS A 17 -52.37 -11.44 30.18
CA HIS A 17 -51.82 -11.67 31.55
C HIS A 17 -50.49 -12.47 31.47
N SER A 18 -49.29 -11.95 31.73
CA SER A 18 -48.63 -11.44 32.97
C SER A 18 -48.23 -12.52 33.98
N PHE A 19 -46.97 -12.52 34.45
CA PHE A 19 -46.58 -12.19 35.84
C PHE A 19 -45.08 -12.40 36.12
N SER A 20 -44.45 -11.44 36.80
CA SER A 20 -43.19 -11.58 37.55
C SER A 20 -43.47 -12.14 38.97
N PRO A 21 -42.46 -12.49 39.81
CA PRO A 21 -41.86 -11.48 40.70
C PRO A 21 -40.39 -11.73 41.18
N ASN A 22 -39.84 -10.71 41.86
CA ASN A 22 -38.58 -10.66 42.63
C ASN A 22 -38.53 -11.61 43.85
N LEU A 23 -37.33 -12.00 44.33
CA LEU A 23 -36.79 -11.70 45.69
C LEU A 23 -35.51 -12.48 46.08
N SER A 24 -34.51 -11.72 46.54
CA SER A 24 -33.50 -11.91 47.63
C SER A 24 -33.06 -13.28 48.17
N THR A 25 -31.73 -13.38 48.36
CA THR A 25 -30.91 -14.32 49.14
C THR A 25 -31.30 -14.52 50.62
N PRO A 26 -30.94 -15.67 51.22
CA PRO A 26 -29.94 -15.67 52.30
C PRO A 26 -28.97 -16.88 52.35
N LEU A 27 -27.86 -16.68 53.07
CA LEU A 27 -26.79 -17.62 53.44
C LEU A 27 -27.24 -18.73 54.44
N PHE A 28 -26.65 -19.94 54.35
CA PHE A 28 -25.79 -20.59 55.38
C PHE A 28 -25.61 -22.12 55.15
N THR A 29 -24.34 -22.55 55.05
CA THR A 29 -23.66 -23.76 55.56
C THR A 29 -24.43 -25.07 55.83
N ASN A 30 -24.00 -26.21 55.27
CA ASN A 30 -23.08 -27.19 55.90
C ASN A 30 -22.98 -28.52 55.11
N ALA A 31 -21.85 -29.19 55.33
CA ALA A 31 -21.32 -30.41 54.72
C ALA A 31 -22.21 -31.68 54.74
N MET A 32 -22.02 -32.54 53.72
CA MET A 32 -22.06 -34.04 53.73
C MET A 32 -22.13 -34.54 52.26
N ASN A 33 -21.67 -35.73 51.83
CA ASN A 33 -20.77 -36.77 52.34
C ASN A 33 -20.40 -37.69 51.14
N CYS A 34 -19.33 -38.46 51.23
CA CYS A 34 -18.71 -39.22 50.13
C CYS A 34 -19.48 -40.49 49.65
N ASN A 35 -20.82 -40.56 49.79
CA ASN A 35 -21.60 -41.77 49.49
C ASN A 35 -22.75 -41.59 48.47
N ASP A 36 -22.99 -40.39 47.94
CA ASP A 36 -24.01 -40.16 46.90
C ASP A 36 -23.49 -40.32 45.46
N LEU A 37 -22.17 -40.32 45.25
CA LEU A 37 -21.58 -40.60 43.94
C LEU A 37 -21.70 -42.07 43.51
N LEU A 38 -21.89 -43.02 44.45
CA LEU A 38 -21.92 -44.44 44.14
C LEU A 38 -23.32 -44.98 43.79
N ARG A 39 -24.39 -44.22 44.07
CA ARG A 39 -25.77 -44.61 43.74
C ARG A 39 -26.27 -44.08 42.39
N VAL A 40 -25.69 -42.99 41.88
CA VAL A 40 -25.98 -42.49 40.52
C VAL A 40 -25.31 -43.36 39.44
N LEU A 41 -24.19 -44.01 39.75
CA LEU A 41 -23.49 -44.89 38.80
C LEU A 41 -24.12 -46.27 38.61
N ILE A 42 -25.02 -46.73 39.49
CA ILE A 42 -25.60 -48.09 39.43
C ILE A 42 -27.05 -48.11 38.91
N LEU A 43 -27.75 -46.98 38.88
CA LEU A 43 -29.09 -46.85 38.25
C LEU A 43 -29.05 -46.44 36.77
N GLY A 44 -27.90 -46.00 36.24
CA GLY A 44 -27.72 -45.67 34.82
C GLY A 44 -27.51 -46.87 33.89
N LEU A 45 -27.21 -48.06 34.43
CA LEU A 45 -26.84 -49.25 33.65
C LEU A 45 -28.00 -50.25 33.42
N ALA A 46 -29.20 -49.97 33.91
CA ALA A 46 -30.36 -50.88 33.79
C ALA A 46 -31.52 -50.35 32.91
N CYS A 47 -31.46 -49.10 32.44
CA CYS A 47 -32.44 -48.57 31.47
C CYS A 47 -31.99 -48.68 30.00
N LEU A 48 -30.78 -49.21 29.73
CA LEU A 48 -30.25 -49.40 28.37
C LEU A 48 -30.63 -50.75 27.73
N ALA A 49 -31.55 -51.50 28.35
CA ALA A 49 -31.96 -52.83 27.90
C ALA A 49 -33.48 -53.01 28.00
N MET A 50 -34.26 -52.17 27.31
CA MET A 50 -35.62 -52.46 26.82
C MET A 50 -36.21 -51.24 26.10
N SER A 51 -35.62 -50.89 24.95
CA SER A 51 -36.34 -50.17 23.89
C SER A 51 -35.75 -50.54 22.53
N THR A 52 -35.88 -51.82 22.16
CA THR A 52 -35.91 -52.22 20.75
C THR A 52 -37.19 -51.67 20.14
N ALA A 53 -37.22 -50.35 19.91
CA ALA A 53 -38.11 -49.76 18.94
C ALA A 53 -37.31 -49.70 17.64
N ALA A 54 -37.84 -50.34 16.60
CA ALA A 54 -37.27 -50.41 15.27
C ALA A 54 -36.76 -49.04 14.81
N THR A 55 -35.43 -48.84 14.83
CA THR A 55 -34.81 -47.88 13.93
C THR A 55 -34.90 -48.52 12.55
N SER A 56 -35.90 -48.11 11.78
CA SER A 56 -35.84 -48.24 10.35
C SER A 56 -34.53 -47.59 9.92
N THR A 57 -33.55 -48.39 9.51
CA THR A 57 -32.50 -47.93 8.62
C THR A 57 -33.23 -47.41 7.38
N VAL A 58 -33.44 -46.09 7.32
CA VAL A 58 -33.87 -45.46 6.08
C VAL A 58 -32.73 -45.73 5.11
N ALA A 59 -32.99 -46.59 4.13
CA ALA A 59 -32.00 -46.86 3.10
C ALA A 59 -31.72 -45.55 2.37
N ALA A 60 -30.45 -45.25 2.09
CA ALA A 60 -30.07 -44.13 1.24
C ALA A 60 -30.90 -44.22 -0.06
N GLU A 61 -31.67 -43.17 -0.34
CA GLU A 61 -32.60 -43.17 -1.46
C GLU A 61 -31.92 -42.56 -2.68
N THR A 62 -31.76 -43.35 -3.74
CA THR A 62 -31.30 -42.85 -5.04
C THR A 62 -32.50 -42.56 -5.92
N ILE A 63 -32.60 -41.31 -6.39
CA ILE A 63 -33.62 -40.84 -7.33
C ILE A 63 -32.94 -40.63 -8.68
N ASP A 64 -33.40 -41.34 -9.71
CA ASP A 64 -33.04 -41.02 -11.10
C ASP A 64 -33.81 -39.77 -11.52
N VAL A 65 -33.08 -38.70 -11.83
CA VAL A 65 -33.69 -37.42 -12.19
C VAL A 65 -34.48 -37.49 -13.50
N ALA A 66 -34.19 -38.46 -14.38
CA ALA A 66 -34.93 -38.65 -15.62
C ALA A 66 -36.40 -39.02 -15.39
N ASP A 67 -36.71 -39.71 -14.29
CA ASP A 67 -38.09 -40.03 -13.87
C ASP A 67 -38.90 -38.76 -13.53
N HIS A 68 -38.20 -37.64 -13.28
CA HIS A 68 -38.77 -36.33 -13.03
C HIS A 68 -38.70 -35.39 -14.25
N GLY A 69 -38.39 -35.93 -15.43
CA GLY A 69 -38.35 -35.18 -16.68
C GLY A 69 -37.10 -34.29 -16.84
N ILE A 70 -36.08 -34.49 -16.01
CA ILE A 70 -34.76 -33.87 -16.12
C ILE A 70 -33.94 -34.73 -17.08
N VAL A 71 -33.95 -34.36 -18.37
CA VAL A 71 -33.27 -35.09 -19.45
C VAL A 71 -32.51 -34.10 -20.35
N PRO A 72 -31.43 -34.54 -21.03
CA PRO A 72 -30.65 -33.72 -21.96
C PRO A 72 -31.47 -33.08 -23.10
N GLY A 73 -30.99 -31.95 -23.64
CA GLY A 73 -31.52 -31.29 -24.85
C GLY A 73 -32.73 -30.37 -24.62
N ARG A 74 -32.98 -29.95 -23.37
CA ARG A 74 -33.99 -28.96 -22.98
C ARG A 74 -33.54 -28.24 -21.71
N ASP A 75 -34.12 -27.08 -21.47
CA ASP A 75 -33.96 -26.38 -20.19
C ASP A 75 -34.50 -27.23 -19.04
N VAL A 76 -33.62 -27.55 -18.08
CA VAL A 76 -33.94 -28.32 -16.88
C VAL A 76 -33.98 -27.49 -15.60
N THR A 77 -33.70 -26.18 -15.66
CA THR A 77 -33.54 -25.33 -14.45
C THR A 77 -34.71 -25.42 -13.48
N LEU A 78 -35.95 -25.27 -13.96
CA LEU A 78 -37.14 -25.34 -13.10
C LEU A 78 -37.36 -26.76 -12.55
N ALA A 79 -37.18 -27.78 -13.38
CA ALA A 79 -37.41 -29.18 -12.96
C ALA A 79 -36.41 -29.62 -11.88
N VAL A 80 -35.14 -29.21 -12.00
CA VAL A 80 -34.12 -29.45 -10.99
C VAL A 80 -34.49 -28.76 -9.67
N ARG A 81 -34.92 -27.50 -9.72
CA ARG A 81 -35.40 -26.78 -8.53
C ARG A 81 -36.60 -27.49 -7.89
N ASP A 82 -37.60 -27.85 -8.67
CA ASP A 82 -38.81 -28.51 -8.17
C ASP A 82 -38.49 -29.87 -7.54
N LEU A 83 -37.56 -30.64 -8.14
CA LEU A 83 -37.09 -31.89 -7.56
C LEU A 83 -36.36 -31.67 -6.24
N LEU A 84 -35.42 -30.71 -6.20
CA LEU A 84 -34.75 -30.33 -4.96
C LEU A 84 -35.80 -29.98 -3.89
N GLU A 85 -36.77 -29.13 -4.20
CA GLU A 85 -37.84 -28.75 -3.28
C GLU A 85 -38.70 -29.94 -2.79
N SER A 86 -39.01 -30.89 -3.68
CA SER A 86 -39.78 -32.08 -3.32
C SER A 86 -39.08 -33.00 -2.30
N VAL A 87 -37.75 -32.92 -2.21
CA VAL A 87 -36.94 -33.70 -1.26
C VAL A 87 -36.41 -32.87 -0.09
N ARG A 88 -36.96 -31.67 0.16
CA ARG A 88 -36.47 -30.74 1.21
C ARG A 88 -36.31 -31.35 2.58
N ASP A 89 -37.31 -32.05 3.07
CA ASP A 89 -37.34 -32.55 4.44
C ASP A 89 -36.78 -33.99 4.55
N ARG A 90 -36.14 -34.48 3.48
CA ARG A 90 -35.59 -35.83 3.39
C ARG A 90 -34.08 -35.81 3.54
N LYS A 91 -33.55 -36.83 4.22
CA LYS A 91 -32.10 -37.06 4.41
C LYS A 91 -31.64 -38.28 3.61
N ASP A 92 -30.33 -38.39 3.44
CA ASP A 92 -29.66 -39.49 2.75
C ASP A 92 -30.17 -39.68 1.31
N VAL A 93 -30.34 -38.57 0.59
CA VAL A 93 -30.88 -38.55 -0.77
C VAL A 93 -29.75 -38.39 -1.78
N THR A 94 -29.72 -39.24 -2.80
CA THR A 94 -28.85 -39.08 -3.98
C THR A 94 -29.71 -38.75 -5.19
N LEU A 95 -29.49 -37.59 -5.80
CA LEU A 95 -30.02 -37.25 -7.11
C LEU A 95 -29.02 -37.70 -8.17
N SER A 96 -29.36 -38.75 -8.91
CA SER A 96 -28.51 -39.37 -9.92
C SER A 96 -28.89 -38.87 -11.31
N PHE A 97 -27.96 -38.23 -11.99
CA PHE A 97 -28.10 -37.76 -13.37
C PHE A 97 -27.53 -38.80 -14.34
N PRO A 98 -28.34 -39.40 -15.23
CA PRO A 98 -27.83 -40.18 -16.34
C PRO A 98 -26.88 -39.36 -17.19
N LYS A 99 -25.77 -39.96 -17.66
CA LYS A 99 -24.76 -39.26 -18.46
C LYS A 99 -25.38 -38.49 -19.63
N GLY A 100 -25.20 -37.18 -19.67
CA GLY A 100 -25.67 -36.33 -20.75
C GLY A 100 -25.20 -34.87 -20.64
N VAL A 101 -25.69 -34.02 -21.55
CA VAL A 101 -25.50 -32.57 -21.48
C VAL A 101 -26.83 -31.93 -21.09
N TYR A 102 -26.86 -31.25 -19.95
CA TYR A 102 -28.06 -30.64 -19.39
C TYR A 102 -27.97 -29.12 -19.45
N ASP A 103 -28.96 -28.51 -20.07
CA ASP A 103 -29.02 -27.07 -20.29
C ASP A 103 -29.72 -26.35 -19.13
N PHE A 104 -29.06 -25.33 -18.58
CA PHE A 104 -29.60 -24.46 -17.54
C PHE A 104 -29.76 -23.04 -18.06
N HIS A 105 -31.01 -22.55 -18.12
CA HIS A 105 -31.32 -21.20 -18.57
C HIS A 105 -31.73 -20.26 -17.43
N PRO A 106 -31.38 -18.95 -17.51
CA PRO A 106 -31.66 -17.97 -16.47
C PRO A 106 -33.14 -17.59 -16.36
N ASP A 107 -33.91 -17.72 -17.44
CA ASP A 107 -35.32 -17.28 -17.49
C ASP A 107 -36.22 -18.05 -16.51
N ASN A 108 -35.84 -19.29 -16.19
CA ASN A 108 -36.56 -20.17 -15.26
C ASN A 108 -35.82 -20.37 -13.93
N ALA A 109 -34.73 -19.62 -13.70
CA ALA A 109 -33.92 -19.74 -12.50
C ALA A 109 -34.55 -19.03 -11.30
N PHE A 110 -34.35 -19.57 -10.11
CA PHE A 110 -34.56 -18.81 -8.88
C PHE A 110 -33.54 -17.67 -8.83
N GLU A 111 -33.98 -16.47 -8.46
CA GLU A 111 -33.13 -15.27 -8.36
C GLU A 111 -33.18 -14.71 -6.93
N SER A 112 -32.02 -14.41 -6.35
CA SER A 112 -31.94 -13.71 -5.07
C SER A 112 -30.68 -12.86 -4.99
N TYR A 113 -30.72 -11.80 -4.17
CA TYR A 113 -29.53 -11.05 -3.84
C TYR A 113 -28.57 -11.93 -3.03
N ARG A 114 -27.27 -11.86 -3.34
CA ARG A 114 -26.20 -12.50 -2.58
C ARG A 114 -25.02 -11.56 -2.44
N ALA A 115 -24.50 -11.50 -1.21
CA ALA A 115 -23.12 -11.14 -0.98
C ALA A 115 -22.28 -12.42 -1.05
N VAL A 116 -21.14 -12.34 -1.74
CA VAL A 116 -20.19 -13.45 -1.88
C VAL A 116 -18.82 -12.86 -1.66
N ALA A 117 -18.10 -13.33 -0.65
CA ALA A 117 -16.79 -12.81 -0.33
C ALA A 117 -15.82 -12.99 -1.51
N ASN A 118 -14.99 -11.97 -1.74
CA ASN A 118 -13.99 -11.88 -2.81
C ASN A 118 -14.60 -11.88 -4.25
N HIS A 119 -15.91 -11.65 -4.35
CA HIS A 119 -16.69 -11.51 -5.59
C HIS A 119 -17.50 -10.20 -5.63
N ASP A 120 -18.19 -9.99 -6.75
CA ASP A 120 -19.10 -8.86 -6.91
C ASP A 120 -20.49 -9.21 -6.35
N ASN A 121 -20.96 -8.44 -5.36
CA ASN A 121 -22.29 -8.61 -4.78
C ASN A 121 -23.41 -8.27 -5.78
N GLY A 122 -24.58 -8.91 -5.65
CA GLY A 122 -25.74 -8.57 -6.48
C GLY A 122 -26.78 -9.67 -6.60
N LEU A 123 -27.76 -9.49 -7.50
CA LEU A 123 -28.73 -10.52 -7.86
C LEU A 123 -28.04 -11.68 -8.58
N LYS A 124 -28.26 -12.89 -8.10
CA LYS A 124 -27.73 -14.14 -8.66
C LYS A 124 -28.88 -15.05 -9.05
N ARG A 125 -28.71 -15.75 -10.17
CA ARG A 125 -29.61 -16.79 -10.67
C ARG A 125 -28.97 -18.14 -10.46
N PHE A 126 -29.71 -19.11 -9.95
CA PHE A 126 -29.15 -20.38 -9.50
C PHE A 126 -29.55 -21.54 -10.40
N GLY A 127 -28.59 -22.42 -10.72
CA GLY A 127 -28.86 -23.74 -11.31
C GLY A 127 -29.36 -24.72 -10.24
N PHE A 128 -28.55 -24.89 -9.20
CA PHE A 128 -28.80 -25.77 -8.06
C PHE A 128 -28.83 -24.96 -6.75
N PRO A 129 -29.99 -24.41 -6.36
CA PRO A 129 -30.16 -23.70 -5.09
C PRO A 129 -30.35 -24.69 -3.91
N ILE A 130 -29.24 -25.15 -3.33
CA ILE A 130 -29.21 -26.12 -2.22
C ILE A 130 -29.22 -25.35 -0.89
N PHE A 131 -30.41 -24.99 -0.42
CA PHE A 131 -30.58 -24.23 0.84
C PHE A 131 -31.12 -25.11 1.97
N GLY A 132 -30.43 -25.11 3.11
CA GLY A 132 -30.86 -25.75 4.36
C GLY A 132 -31.04 -27.27 4.24
N ARG A 133 -30.11 -27.97 3.56
CA ARG A 133 -30.23 -29.40 3.26
C ARG A 133 -29.22 -30.24 4.03
N ASP A 134 -29.69 -31.37 4.56
CA ASP A 134 -28.86 -32.33 5.28
C ASP A 134 -28.72 -33.63 4.47
N SER A 135 -27.50 -34.14 4.32
CA SER A 135 -27.16 -35.43 3.73
C SER A 135 -27.72 -35.60 2.30
N LEU A 136 -27.39 -34.64 1.42
CA LEU A 136 -27.78 -34.62 0.00
C LEU A 136 -26.56 -34.87 -0.90
N THR A 137 -26.68 -35.82 -1.82
CA THR A 137 -25.70 -36.06 -2.89
C THR A 137 -26.27 -35.67 -4.25
N ILE A 138 -25.52 -34.86 -5.01
CA ILE A 138 -25.73 -34.65 -6.45
C ILE A 138 -24.67 -35.48 -7.19
N ASP A 139 -25.10 -36.59 -7.81
CA ASP A 139 -24.24 -37.44 -8.62
C ASP A 139 -24.53 -37.20 -10.10
N GLY A 140 -23.58 -36.57 -10.79
CA GLY A 140 -23.70 -36.21 -12.18
C GLY A 140 -23.57 -37.36 -13.17
N GLY A 141 -23.10 -38.54 -12.75
CA GLY A 141 -22.92 -39.69 -13.64
C GLY A 141 -21.97 -39.46 -14.85
N GLY A 142 -21.07 -38.48 -14.75
CA GLY A 142 -20.19 -38.03 -15.83
C GLY A 142 -20.85 -37.07 -16.83
N SER A 143 -21.90 -36.36 -16.41
CA SER A 143 -22.63 -35.38 -17.23
C SER A 143 -21.94 -34.02 -17.31
N THR A 144 -22.30 -33.23 -18.31
CA THR A 144 -21.97 -31.81 -18.41
C THR A 144 -23.20 -30.98 -18.09
N PHE A 145 -23.07 -30.05 -17.15
CA PHE A 145 -24.07 -29.03 -16.85
C PHE A 145 -23.67 -27.74 -17.56
N LEU A 146 -24.43 -27.38 -18.59
CA LEU A 146 -24.14 -26.30 -19.52
C LEU A 146 -25.05 -25.10 -19.25
N PHE A 147 -24.46 -23.96 -18.90
CA PHE A 147 -25.17 -22.76 -18.46
C PHE A 147 -25.28 -21.72 -19.57
N HIS A 148 -26.48 -21.17 -19.75
CA HIS A 148 -26.83 -20.21 -20.80
C HIS A 148 -27.06 -18.81 -20.23
N GLY A 149 -26.06 -18.25 -19.55
CA GLY A 149 -26.24 -16.95 -18.91
C GLY A 149 -25.33 -16.69 -17.72
N ARG A 150 -25.53 -15.52 -17.11
CA ARG A 150 -25.01 -15.18 -15.77
C ARG A 150 -25.78 -15.97 -14.71
N MET A 151 -25.31 -17.18 -14.44
CA MET A 151 -25.87 -18.08 -13.45
C MET A 151 -24.76 -18.57 -12.53
N VAL A 152 -25.10 -18.87 -11.28
CA VAL A 152 -24.27 -19.60 -10.33
C VAL A 152 -24.73 -21.07 -10.38
N PRO A 153 -23.93 -21.99 -10.93
CA PRO A 153 -24.27 -23.40 -11.07
C PRO A 153 -24.70 -24.03 -9.75
N PHE A 154 -23.84 -24.01 -8.73
CA PHE A 154 -24.12 -24.60 -7.44
C PHE A 154 -24.06 -23.57 -6.33
N THR A 155 -25.09 -23.53 -5.49
CA THR A 155 -25.06 -22.75 -4.25
C THR A 155 -25.53 -23.62 -3.10
N VAL A 156 -24.65 -23.83 -2.12
CA VAL A 156 -24.95 -24.53 -0.87
C VAL A 156 -24.95 -23.51 0.27
N ASP A 157 -26.07 -23.38 0.98
CA ASP A 157 -26.19 -22.43 2.09
C ASP A 157 -26.95 -23.07 3.26
N GLY A 158 -26.29 -23.17 4.42
CA GLY A 158 -26.85 -23.87 5.57
C GLY A 158 -26.96 -25.38 5.36
N GLY A 159 -26.09 -25.98 4.53
CA GLY A 159 -26.09 -27.42 4.25
C GLY A 159 -25.21 -28.21 5.22
N SER A 160 -25.56 -29.47 5.45
CA SER A 160 -24.77 -30.44 6.23
C SER A 160 -24.59 -31.72 5.42
N GLU A 161 -23.39 -32.29 5.38
CA GLU A 161 -23.08 -33.55 4.67
C GLU A 161 -23.47 -33.52 3.17
N VAL A 162 -23.21 -32.40 2.49
CA VAL A 162 -23.52 -32.24 1.06
C VAL A 162 -22.37 -32.78 0.21
N THR A 163 -22.68 -33.67 -0.75
CA THR A 163 -21.71 -34.22 -1.70
C THR A 163 -22.07 -33.83 -3.14
N LEU A 164 -21.12 -33.24 -3.85
CA LEU A 164 -21.20 -32.94 -5.28
C LEU A 164 -20.20 -33.81 -6.02
N LYS A 165 -20.63 -34.63 -6.98
CA LYS A 165 -19.70 -35.54 -7.65
C LYS A 165 -20.01 -35.89 -9.10
N ASN A 166 -18.97 -36.26 -9.83
CA ASN A 166 -19.02 -36.85 -11.17
C ASN A 166 -19.72 -35.97 -12.22
N PHE A 167 -19.36 -34.69 -12.35
CA PHE A 167 -19.87 -33.83 -13.43
C PHE A 167 -18.88 -32.76 -13.86
N THR A 168 -19.16 -32.18 -15.03
CA THR A 168 -18.49 -30.99 -15.56
C THR A 168 -19.44 -29.80 -15.53
N ILE A 169 -18.93 -28.62 -15.17
CA ILE A 169 -19.62 -27.33 -15.26
C ILE A 169 -19.00 -26.54 -16.40
N ASP A 170 -19.84 -26.01 -17.31
CA ASP A 170 -19.38 -25.10 -18.37
C ASP A 170 -20.47 -24.10 -18.79
N TRP A 171 -20.08 -23.11 -19.60
CA TRP A 171 -20.93 -22.05 -20.13
C TRP A 171 -20.89 -22.04 -21.67
N THR A 172 -21.98 -21.65 -22.30
CA THR A 172 -22.06 -21.56 -23.78
C THR A 172 -21.27 -20.40 -24.37
N GLN A 173 -20.97 -19.38 -23.57
CA GLN A 173 -20.15 -18.23 -23.89
C GLN A 173 -19.19 -17.96 -22.73
N SER A 174 -17.94 -17.63 -23.06
CA SER A 174 -16.90 -17.30 -22.09
C SER A 174 -17.14 -15.95 -21.40
N PHE A 175 -16.57 -15.82 -20.19
CA PHE A 175 -16.51 -14.54 -19.52
C PHE A 175 -15.28 -13.72 -19.92
N HIS A 176 -14.24 -14.24 -20.57
CA HIS A 176 -13.16 -13.41 -21.12
C HIS A 176 -13.29 -13.27 -22.64
N ALA A 177 -12.33 -12.58 -23.27
CA ALA A 177 -12.15 -12.58 -24.71
C ALA A 177 -10.69 -12.84 -25.05
N GLU A 178 -10.46 -13.61 -26.12
CA GLU A 178 -9.14 -14.01 -26.56
C GLU A 178 -8.82 -13.33 -27.90
N LEU A 179 -7.75 -12.53 -27.90
CA LEU A 179 -7.35 -11.68 -29.02
C LEU A 179 -5.99 -12.14 -29.55
N HIS A 180 -5.99 -12.84 -30.68
CA HIS A 180 -4.77 -13.34 -31.32
C HIS A 180 -3.96 -12.18 -31.91
N VAL A 181 -2.70 -12.06 -31.52
CA VAL A 181 -1.83 -10.96 -31.93
C VAL A 181 -1.20 -11.30 -33.29
N VAL A 182 -1.67 -10.63 -34.35
CA VAL A 182 -1.20 -10.87 -35.74
C VAL A 182 -0.28 -9.79 -36.28
N GLY A 183 -0.12 -8.68 -35.54
CA GLY A 183 0.84 -7.63 -35.84
C GLY A 183 1.24 -6.90 -34.57
N SER A 184 2.51 -6.52 -34.47
CA SER A 184 3.05 -5.81 -33.31
C SER A 184 4.13 -4.83 -33.77
N ASP A 185 4.01 -3.58 -33.33
CA ASP A 185 4.90 -2.48 -33.66
C ASP A 185 5.27 -1.73 -32.38
N ALA A 186 6.47 -2.01 -31.87
CA ALA A 186 6.98 -1.42 -30.63
C ALA A 186 7.24 0.09 -30.76
N ALA A 187 7.61 0.58 -31.95
CA ALA A 187 7.89 2.00 -32.17
C ALA A 187 6.61 2.83 -32.05
N GLU A 188 5.52 2.32 -32.62
CA GLU A 188 4.20 2.97 -32.57
C GLU A 188 3.35 2.57 -31.36
N LYS A 189 3.88 1.67 -30.49
CA LYS A 189 3.15 1.07 -29.35
C LYS A 189 1.77 0.55 -29.78
N ARG A 190 1.76 -0.17 -30.88
CA ARG A 190 0.55 -0.62 -31.58
C ARG A 190 0.60 -2.12 -31.79
N CYS A 191 -0.54 -2.78 -31.58
CA CYS A 191 -0.73 -4.14 -32.05
C CYS A 191 -1.99 -4.26 -32.91
N VAL A 192 -2.03 -5.29 -33.73
CA VAL A 192 -3.19 -5.70 -34.52
C VAL A 192 -3.59 -7.07 -34.04
N VAL A 193 -4.87 -7.22 -33.71
CA VAL A 193 -5.43 -8.46 -33.19
C VAL A 193 -6.55 -8.99 -34.09
N GLU A 194 -6.70 -10.31 -34.10
CA GLU A 194 -7.82 -11.05 -34.68
C GLU A 194 -8.54 -11.81 -33.56
N THR A 195 -9.86 -11.86 -33.60
CA THR A 195 -10.68 -12.56 -32.61
C THR A 195 -11.90 -13.16 -33.29
N ASP A 196 -12.39 -14.28 -32.75
CA ASP A 196 -13.66 -14.85 -33.16
C ASP A 196 -14.80 -13.97 -32.64
N ALA A 197 -15.42 -13.20 -33.54
CA ALA A 197 -16.49 -12.28 -33.21
C ALA A 197 -17.84 -12.98 -32.88
N GLU A 198 -17.97 -14.28 -33.17
CA GLU A 198 -19.13 -15.07 -32.73
C GLU A 198 -18.94 -15.57 -31.30
N ALA A 199 -17.74 -16.05 -30.96
CA ALA A 199 -17.40 -16.47 -29.59
C ALA A 199 -17.26 -15.29 -28.62
N TYR A 200 -16.66 -14.18 -29.10
CA TYR A 200 -16.38 -12.98 -28.31
C TYR A 200 -16.98 -11.72 -28.98
N PRO A 201 -18.32 -11.62 -29.08
CA PRO A 201 -18.97 -10.51 -29.76
C PRO A 201 -18.59 -9.17 -29.12
N TYR A 202 -18.34 -8.15 -29.94
CA TYR A 202 -17.90 -6.84 -29.48
C TYR A 202 -18.39 -5.70 -30.39
N THR A 203 -18.40 -4.48 -29.83
CA THR A 203 -18.61 -3.23 -30.57
C THR A 203 -17.41 -2.31 -30.38
N ILE A 204 -16.95 -1.68 -31.47
CA ILE A 204 -15.98 -0.57 -31.42
C ILE A 204 -16.68 0.72 -31.83
N ALA A 205 -16.69 1.72 -30.96
CA ALA A 205 -17.28 3.02 -31.22
C ALA A 205 -16.50 4.12 -30.48
N GLY A 206 -16.28 5.26 -31.14
CA GLY A 206 -15.58 6.41 -30.52
C GLY A 206 -14.12 6.16 -30.13
N GLY A 207 -13.51 5.05 -30.59
CA GLY A 207 -12.17 4.62 -30.16
C GLY A 207 -12.18 3.71 -28.94
N GLU A 208 -13.34 3.33 -28.41
CA GLU A 208 -13.51 2.38 -27.32
C GLU A 208 -14.00 1.03 -27.85
N ILE A 209 -13.71 -0.06 -27.12
CA ILE A 209 -14.25 -1.41 -27.37
C ILE A 209 -15.10 -1.87 -26.19
N ARG A 210 -16.19 -2.57 -26.48
CA ARG A 210 -17.02 -3.27 -25.48
C ARG A 210 -17.33 -4.69 -25.94
N PHE A 211 -17.12 -5.67 -25.08
CA PHE A 211 -17.45 -7.08 -25.30
C PHE A 211 -18.84 -7.40 -24.74
N HIS A 212 -19.68 -8.01 -25.55
CA HIS A 212 -21.05 -8.37 -25.22
C HIS A 212 -21.09 -9.76 -24.57
N ARG A 213 -21.48 -9.84 -23.29
CA ARG A 213 -21.50 -11.09 -22.51
C ARG A 213 -22.81 -11.23 -21.76
N TYR A 214 -23.68 -12.12 -22.19
CA TYR A 214 -24.96 -12.40 -21.52
C TYR A 214 -25.76 -11.14 -21.12
N GLY A 215 -25.89 -10.20 -22.05
CA GLY A 215 -26.61 -8.93 -21.87
C GLY A 215 -25.82 -7.83 -21.16
N GLN A 216 -24.49 -7.98 -21.04
CA GLN A 216 -23.60 -6.97 -20.49
C GLN A 216 -22.54 -6.51 -21.50
N ASP A 217 -22.25 -5.21 -21.51
CA ASP A 217 -21.25 -4.60 -22.39
C ASP A 217 -20.01 -4.20 -21.59
N ASP A 218 -19.08 -5.14 -21.49
CA ASP A 218 -17.84 -4.99 -20.71
C ASP A 218 -16.78 -4.21 -21.48
N PRO A 219 -16.21 -3.13 -20.91
CA PRO A 219 -14.95 -2.60 -21.43
C PRO A 219 -13.81 -3.58 -21.18
N VAL A 220 -12.64 -3.33 -21.77
CA VAL A 220 -11.40 -3.97 -21.31
C VAL A 220 -11.05 -3.38 -19.95
N GLY A 221 -10.97 -4.21 -18.91
CA GLY A 221 -10.62 -3.81 -17.55
C GLY A 221 -9.29 -4.37 -17.06
N SER A 222 -8.91 -5.54 -17.56
CA SER A 222 -7.63 -6.18 -17.26
C SER A 222 -7.21 -7.07 -18.42
N ASN A 223 -5.91 -7.32 -18.54
CA ASN A 223 -5.35 -8.16 -19.58
C ASN A 223 -4.18 -9.01 -19.09
N ILE A 224 -3.91 -10.08 -19.82
CA ILE A 224 -2.72 -10.91 -19.70
C ILE A 224 -2.39 -11.54 -21.06
N VAL A 225 -1.13 -11.87 -21.31
CA VAL A 225 -0.69 -12.44 -22.58
C VAL A 225 -0.28 -13.90 -22.38
N PHE A 226 -0.85 -14.78 -23.19
CA PHE A 226 -0.63 -16.23 -23.17
C PHE A 226 0.17 -16.68 -24.40
N ASP A 227 0.97 -17.73 -24.21
CA ASP A 227 1.52 -18.53 -25.31
C ASP A 227 0.51 -19.64 -25.65
N PRO A 228 -0.13 -19.60 -26.83
CA PRO A 228 -1.11 -20.62 -27.23
C PRO A 228 -0.50 -22.01 -27.45
N LYS A 229 0.83 -22.18 -27.38
CA LYS A 229 1.48 -23.50 -27.47
C LYS A 229 1.58 -24.22 -26.14
N THR A 230 1.70 -23.45 -25.05
CA THR A 230 1.88 -23.96 -23.70
C THR A 230 0.67 -23.70 -22.81
N ASN A 231 -0.33 -22.96 -23.30
CA ASN A 231 -1.50 -22.48 -22.55
C ASN A 231 -1.15 -21.72 -21.26
N SER A 232 0.07 -21.21 -21.17
CA SER A 232 0.58 -20.47 -20.02
C SER A 232 0.71 -18.98 -20.34
N PRO A 233 0.62 -18.10 -19.33
CA PRO A 233 1.16 -16.75 -19.45
C PRO A 233 2.60 -16.76 -19.97
N ILE A 234 2.95 -15.77 -20.78
CA ILE A 234 4.31 -15.66 -21.33
C ILE A 234 5.30 -15.10 -20.31
N TYR A 235 6.59 -15.38 -20.52
CA TYR A 235 7.69 -14.79 -19.77
C TYR A 235 7.55 -13.27 -19.70
N ARG A 236 7.66 -12.70 -18.49
CA ARG A 236 7.50 -11.25 -18.21
C ARG A 236 6.21 -10.66 -18.80
N THR A 237 5.09 -11.37 -18.70
CA THR A 237 3.80 -10.89 -19.27
C THR A 237 3.38 -9.50 -18.78
N ASN A 238 3.85 -9.03 -17.62
CA ASN A 238 3.56 -7.68 -17.10
C ASN A 238 4.12 -6.55 -17.98
N GLU A 239 5.15 -6.81 -18.81
CA GLU A 239 5.66 -5.83 -19.79
C GLU A 239 4.62 -5.46 -20.86
N TYR A 240 3.64 -6.34 -21.08
CA TYR A 240 2.57 -6.19 -22.07
C TYR A 240 1.23 -5.75 -21.46
N ARG A 241 1.25 -5.19 -20.25
CA ARG A 241 0.06 -4.63 -19.62
C ARG A 241 -0.50 -3.49 -20.47
N LEU A 242 -1.81 -3.54 -20.71
CA LEU A 242 -2.57 -2.53 -21.43
C LEU A 242 -3.19 -1.55 -20.43
N ASN A 243 -2.92 -0.27 -20.61
CA ASN A 243 -3.67 0.80 -19.96
C ASN A 243 -4.92 1.13 -20.79
N GLU A 244 -6.05 0.57 -20.38
CA GLU A 244 -7.35 0.66 -21.05
C GLU A 244 -7.84 2.11 -21.19
N LYS A 245 -7.54 2.98 -20.22
CA LYS A 245 -7.96 4.41 -20.24
C LYS A 245 -7.25 5.22 -21.31
N LYS A 246 -6.07 4.77 -21.75
CA LYS A 246 -5.26 5.42 -22.80
C LYS A 246 -5.38 4.72 -24.14
N ALA A 247 -5.87 3.48 -24.16
CA ALA A 247 -5.97 2.66 -25.35
C ALA A 247 -7.04 3.19 -26.31
N LYS A 248 -6.73 3.08 -27.60
CA LYS A 248 -7.65 3.39 -28.69
C LYS A 248 -7.82 2.14 -29.56
N PHE A 249 -9.07 1.79 -29.80
CA PHE A 249 -9.46 0.64 -30.60
C PHE A 249 -9.99 1.11 -31.95
N THR A 250 -9.43 0.57 -33.03
CA THR A 250 -9.79 0.94 -34.40
C THR A 250 -10.10 -0.32 -35.21
N ALA A 251 -11.35 -0.50 -35.63
CA ALA A 251 -11.74 -1.59 -36.52
C ALA A 251 -11.01 -1.45 -37.87
N ILE A 252 -10.40 -2.54 -38.34
CA ILE A 252 -9.69 -2.57 -39.64
C ILE A 252 -10.16 -3.72 -40.55
N GLY A 253 -11.04 -4.60 -40.06
CA GLY A 253 -11.70 -5.65 -40.82
C GLY A 253 -12.67 -6.46 -39.95
N PRO A 254 -13.42 -7.42 -40.54
CA PRO A 254 -14.26 -8.34 -39.77
C PRO A 254 -13.40 -9.13 -38.77
N GLY A 255 -13.78 -9.13 -37.48
CA GLY A 255 -13.03 -9.80 -36.40
C GLY A 255 -11.61 -9.26 -36.18
N ARG A 256 -11.24 -8.11 -36.77
CA ARG A 256 -9.88 -7.59 -36.78
C ARG A 256 -9.82 -6.11 -36.45
N PHE A 257 -9.00 -5.74 -35.47
CA PHE A 257 -8.84 -4.35 -35.05
C PHE A 257 -7.42 -4.05 -34.58
N ALA A 258 -7.06 -2.77 -34.60
CA ALA A 258 -5.83 -2.27 -34.03
C ALA A 258 -6.08 -1.77 -32.60
N ILE A 259 -5.12 -2.02 -31.71
CA ILE A 259 -5.03 -1.42 -30.37
C ILE A 259 -3.83 -0.49 -30.42
N GLU A 260 -4.09 0.79 -30.20
CA GLU A 260 -3.11 1.87 -30.32
C GLU A 260 -3.06 2.63 -29.00
N LYS A 261 -1.86 3.00 -28.56
CA LYS A 261 -1.65 3.75 -27.30
C LYS A 261 -2.04 2.89 -26.08
N GLY A 262 -1.37 3.09 -24.95
CA GLY A 262 -1.69 2.36 -23.70
C GLY A 262 -0.83 1.15 -23.36
N PHE A 263 -0.07 0.58 -24.30
CA PHE A 263 0.95 -0.44 -23.97
C PHE A 263 2.27 0.20 -23.49
N LYS A 264 2.97 -0.46 -22.54
CA LYS A 264 4.42 -0.23 -22.32
C LYS A 264 5.18 -0.83 -23.50
N GLN A 265 4.96 -2.12 -23.76
CA GLN A 265 5.36 -2.84 -24.97
C GLN A 265 4.14 -3.56 -25.56
N PRO A 266 3.90 -3.53 -26.87
CA PRO A 266 2.84 -4.35 -27.47
C PRO A 266 3.20 -5.84 -27.38
N PRO A 267 2.22 -6.75 -27.19
CA PRO A 267 2.47 -8.19 -27.15
C PRO A 267 3.17 -8.72 -28.40
N PRO A 268 3.94 -9.82 -28.31
CA PRO A 268 4.61 -10.43 -29.46
C PRO A 268 3.61 -11.07 -30.44
N VAL A 269 3.93 -11.06 -31.74
CA VAL A 269 3.12 -11.73 -32.77
C VAL A 269 3.08 -13.24 -32.51
N GLY A 270 1.89 -13.83 -32.62
CA GLY A 270 1.64 -15.25 -32.34
C GLY A 270 1.21 -15.54 -30.90
N SER A 271 1.26 -14.54 -29.99
CA SER A 271 0.67 -14.64 -28.66
C SER A 271 -0.84 -14.34 -28.66
N VAL A 272 -1.50 -14.62 -27.54
CA VAL A 272 -2.92 -14.30 -27.33
C VAL A 272 -3.07 -13.33 -26.17
N LEU A 273 -3.68 -12.18 -26.43
CA LEU A 273 -4.04 -11.20 -25.42
C LEU A 273 -5.43 -11.54 -24.87
N VAL A 274 -5.46 -12.10 -23.66
CA VAL A 274 -6.70 -12.39 -22.93
C VAL A 274 -7.17 -11.12 -22.21
N VAL A 275 -8.42 -10.71 -22.41
CA VAL A 275 -9.01 -9.51 -21.80
C VAL A 275 -10.34 -9.80 -21.12
N TYR A 276 -10.61 -9.12 -20.01
CA TYR A 276 -11.87 -9.24 -19.27
C TYR A 276 -12.28 -7.91 -18.62
N GLY A 277 -13.52 -7.86 -18.12
CA GLY A 277 -14.18 -6.63 -17.64
C GLY A 277 -13.66 -6.07 -16.32
N VAL A 278 -14.30 -4.98 -15.86
CA VAL A 278 -14.02 -4.29 -14.58
C VAL A 278 -15.05 -4.64 -13.50
N HIS A 279 -14.74 -4.35 -12.24
CA HIS A 279 -15.73 -4.30 -11.15
C HIS A 279 -16.89 -3.34 -11.51
N PRO A 280 -18.16 -3.64 -11.16
CA PRO A 280 -18.67 -4.77 -10.37
C PRO A 280 -19.05 -6.01 -11.18
N THR A 281 -18.36 -6.24 -12.28
CA THR A 281 -18.75 -7.28 -13.23
C THR A 281 -17.62 -8.23 -13.60
N SER A 282 -16.47 -8.09 -12.94
CA SER A 282 -15.30 -8.93 -13.16
C SER A 282 -15.47 -10.30 -12.52
N ARG A 283 -16.17 -10.41 -11.38
CA ARG A 283 -16.34 -11.63 -10.57
C ARG A 283 -17.81 -11.83 -10.14
N LEU A 284 -18.74 -11.90 -11.09
CA LEU A 284 -20.18 -12.04 -10.79
C LEU A 284 -20.65 -13.48 -10.54
N CYS A 285 -20.05 -14.47 -11.19
CA CYS A 285 -20.60 -15.83 -11.23
C CYS A 285 -19.52 -16.85 -10.84
N PRO A 286 -19.38 -17.18 -9.54
CA PRO A 286 -18.62 -18.38 -9.16
C PRO A 286 -19.28 -19.64 -9.74
N ALA A 287 -18.50 -20.69 -10.00
CA ALA A 287 -19.08 -21.97 -10.40
C ALA A 287 -19.74 -22.71 -9.22
N ILE A 288 -19.06 -22.75 -8.07
CA ILE A 288 -19.60 -23.34 -6.83
C ILE A 288 -19.43 -22.33 -5.70
N HIS A 289 -20.53 -21.97 -5.05
CA HIS A 289 -20.55 -21.12 -3.86
C HIS A 289 -21.11 -21.90 -2.67
N VAL A 290 -20.33 -22.01 -1.60
CA VAL A 290 -20.76 -22.67 -0.35
C VAL A 290 -20.62 -21.71 0.81
N THR A 291 -21.66 -21.60 1.63
CA THR A 291 -21.64 -20.72 2.81
C THR A 291 -22.40 -21.32 3.99
N ASN A 292 -21.99 -20.98 5.22
CA ASN A 292 -22.66 -21.37 6.46
C ASN A 292 -22.96 -22.88 6.58
N SER A 293 -22.08 -23.74 6.07
CA SER A 293 -22.34 -25.17 5.90
C SER A 293 -21.38 -26.03 6.72
N ASN A 294 -21.53 -27.34 6.68
CA ASN A 294 -20.57 -28.28 7.25
C ASN A 294 -20.50 -29.60 6.46
N ASP A 295 -19.35 -30.25 6.53
CA ASP A 295 -19.06 -31.56 5.93
C ASP A 295 -19.34 -31.59 4.41
N LEU A 296 -18.72 -30.64 3.69
CA LEU A 296 -18.79 -30.55 2.23
C LEU A 296 -17.84 -31.55 1.57
N ARG A 297 -18.32 -32.28 0.56
CA ARG A 297 -17.50 -33.13 -0.31
C ARG A 297 -17.68 -32.77 -1.78
N ILE A 298 -16.57 -32.60 -2.49
CA ILE A 298 -16.54 -32.42 -3.95
C ILE A 298 -15.62 -33.50 -4.52
N GLU A 299 -16.19 -34.39 -5.34
CA GLU A 299 -15.49 -35.59 -5.83
C GLU A 299 -15.58 -35.67 -7.37
N ASN A 300 -14.44 -35.64 -8.07
CA ASN A 300 -14.40 -35.73 -9.55
C ASN A 300 -15.31 -34.71 -10.25
N VAL A 301 -15.20 -33.45 -9.86
CA VAL A 301 -15.93 -32.32 -10.48
C VAL A 301 -14.97 -31.49 -11.31
N THR A 302 -15.33 -31.23 -12.56
CA THR A 302 -14.57 -30.37 -13.47
C THR A 302 -15.26 -29.03 -13.66
N VAL A 303 -14.53 -27.93 -13.56
CA VAL A 303 -15.00 -26.56 -13.87
C VAL A 303 -14.21 -26.05 -15.07
N HIS A 304 -14.90 -25.85 -16.19
CA HIS A 304 -14.26 -25.33 -17.41
C HIS A 304 -14.14 -23.82 -17.47
N GLU A 305 -15.02 -23.12 -16.76
CA GLU A 305 -15.13 -21.67 -16.82
C GLU A 305 -15.76 -21.15 -15.54
N ALA A 306 -15.47 -19.89 -15.21
CA ALA A 306 -16.27 -19.15 -14.25
C ALA A 306 -16.09 -17.65 -14.46
N GLY A 307 -17.20 -16.91 -14.43
CA GLY A 307 -17.21 -15.45 -14.37
C GLY A 307 -16.81 -14.92 -13.00
N GLY A 308 -15.80 -15.53 -12.37
CA GLY A 308 -15.37 -15.41 -10.98
C GLY A 308 -14.44 -16.57 -10.64
N MET A 309 -14.49 -17.08 -9.41
CA MET A 309 -13.74 -18.26 -8.96
C MET A 309 -14.44 -19.58 -9.31
N GLY A 310 -13.66 -20.66 -9.41
CA GLY A 310 -14.20 -22.02 -9.57
C GLY A 310 -14.98 -22.47 -8.34
N LEU A 311 -14.39 -22.31 -7.16
CA LEU A 311 -15.00 -22.62 -5.87
C LEU A 311 -14.73 -21.49 -4.87
N ILE A 312 -15.77 -20.99 -4.23
CA ILE A 312 -15.69 -20.09 -3.07
C ILE A 312 -16.46 -20.71 -1.90
N VAL A 313 -15.76 -20.90 -0.78
CA VAL A 313 -16.31 -21.45 0.46
C VAL A 313 -16.14 -20.45 1.59
N GLU A 314 -17.26 -20.14 2.24
CA GLU A 314 -17.34 -19.19 3.35
C GLU A 314 -17.93 -19.90 4.58
N ARG A 315 -17.46 -19.59 5.79
CA ARG A 315 -18.12 -20.01 7.04
C ARG A 315 -18.53 -21.48 7.09
N THR A 316 -17.65 -22.37 6.63
CA THR A 316 -17.93 -23.80 6.50
C THR A 316 -16.95 -24.63 7.32
N ASP A 317 -17.46 -25.66 7.98
CA ASP A 317 -16.69 -26.62 8.77
C ASP A 317 -16.45 -27.90 7.96
N ASN A 318 -15.21 -28.41 7.93
CA ASN A 318 -14.81 -29.62 7.19
C ASN A 318 -15.15 -29.61 5.68
N ILE A 319 -14.12 -29.45 4.86
CA ILE A 319 -14.24 -29.46 3.41
C ILE A 319 -13.28 -30.50 2.84
N SER A 320 -13.77 -31.33 1.91
CA SER A 320 -12.93 -32.28 1.16
C SER A 320 -13.13 -32.09 -0.34
N LEU A 321 -12.02 -31.83 -1.04
CA LEU A 321 -11.92 -31.90 -2.49
C LEU A 321 -11.06 -33.11 -2.86
N ASP A 322 -11.62 -34.02 -3.65
CA ASP A 322 -10.90 -35.18 -4.18
C ASP A 322 -11.12 -35.28 -5.70
N GLY A 323 -10.05 -35.13 -6.48
CA GLY A 323 -10.14 -35.20 -7.93
C GLY A 323 -10.88 -34.02 -8.58
N MET A 324 -10.95 -32.86 -7.91
CA MET A 324 -11.51 -31.65 -8.52
C MET A 324 -10.56 -31.11 -9.60
N VAL A 325 -11.12 -30.70 -10.73
CA VAL A 325 -10.38 -30.14 -11.86
C VAL A 325 -10.90 -28.74 -12.17
N VAL A 326 -9.99 -27.76 -12.27
CA VAL A 326 -10.26 -26.45 -12.89
C VAL A 326 -9.30 -26.32 -14.06
N THR A 327 -9.83 -26.25 -15.27
CA THR A 327 -9.04 -26.18 -16.51
C THR A 327 -9.90 -25.65 -17.64
N SER A 328 -9.33 -24.92 -18.60
CA SER A 328 -10.09 -24.49 -19.78
C SER A 328 -10.45 -25.71 -20.65
N ASN A 329 -11.46 -25.56 -21.51
CA ASN A 329 -11.72 -26.56 -22.55
C ASN A 329 -10.82 -26.33 -23.78
N GLU A 330 -10.91 -27.19 -24.79
CA GLU A 330 -10.08 -27.09 -26.02
C GLU A 330 -10.31 -25.81 -26.84
N GLU A 331 -11.37 -25.05 -26.55
CA GLU A 331 -11.75 -23.83 -27.29
C GLU A 331 -11.20 -22.55 -26.64
N ARG A 332 -10.61 -22.64 -25.44
CA ARG A 332 -10.17 -21.49 -24.63
C ARG A 332 -8.80 -21.72 -24.01
N LEU A 333 -8.07 -20.64 -23.81
CA LEU A 333 -6.79 -20.64 -23.08
C LEU A 333 -6.94 -20.37 -21.58
N ALA A 334 -8.02 -19.70 -21.16
CA ALA A 334 -8.27 -19.41 -19.75
C ALA A 334 -9.52 -20.13 -19.24
N ALA A 335 -9.48 -20.54 -17.97
CA ALA A 335 -10.58 -21.22 -17.28
C ALA A 335 -11.43 -20.20 -16.51
N THR A 336 -10.99 -19.80 -15.32
CA THR A 336 -11.74 -18.91 -14.43
C THR A 336 -11.14 -17.52 -14.41
N ARG A 337 -11.98 -16.47 -14.33
CA ARG A 337 -11.50 -15.07 -14.23
C ARG A 337 -10.79 -14.76 -12.90
N ALA A 338 -10.95 -15.60 -11.90
CA ALA A 338 -10.32 -15.50 -10.59
C ALA A 338 -9.77 -16.88 -10.15
N ASP A 339 -9.60 -17.07 -8.85
CA ASP A 339 -9.02 -18.24 -8.21
C ASP A 339 -9.72 -19.56 -8.63
N ALA A 340 -8.97 -20.66 -8.66
CA ALA A 340 -9.61 -21.97 -8.82
C ALA A 340 -10.41 -22.34 -7.56
N THR A 341 -9.81 -22.16 -6.38
CA THR A 341 -10.44 -22.45 -5.09
C THR A 341 -10.10 -21.40 -4.04
N HIS A 342 -11.07 -21.02 -3.22
CA HIS A 342 -10.93 -19.98 -2.22
C HIS A 342 -11.76 -20.29 -0.97
N PHE A 343 -11.15 -20.11 0.21
CA PHE A 343 -11.72 -20.47 1.51
C PHE A 343 -11.54 -19.33 2.51
N ILE A 344 -12.64 -18.74 2.96
CA ILE A 344 -12.62 -17.61 3.89
C ILE A 344 -13.44 -17.91 5.15
N GLY A 345 -12.81 -17.75 6.31
CA GLY A 345 -13.45 -17.99 7.60
C GLY A 345 -14.02 -19.41 7.73
N CYS A 346 -13.25 -20.42 7.34
CA CYS A 346 -13.60 -21.84 7.48
C CYS A 346 -13.01 -22.44 8.77
N LYS A 347 -13.43 -23.64 9.18
CA LYS A 347 -12.85 -24.34 10.33
C LYS A 347 -12.83 -25.85 10.12
N GLY A 348 -12.30 -26.58 11.10
CA GLY A 348 -12.09 -28.02 10.96
C GLY A 348 -10.93 -28.28 10.01
N THR A 349 -11.10 -29.16 9.03
CA THR A 349 -10.07 -29.43 8.01
C THR A 349 -10.54 -29.07 6.61
N VAL A 350 -9.73 -28.31 5.88
CA VAL A 350 -9.80 -28.21 4.41
C VAL A 350 -8.81 -29.23 3.84
N ARG A 351 -9.32 -30.26 3.17
CA ARG A 351 -8.54 -31.32 2.52
C ARG A 351 -8.67 -31.20 1.02
N ILE A 352 -7.55 -31.10 0.32
CA ILE A 352 -7.46 -30.98 -1.13
C ILE A 352 -6.50 -32.07 -1.61
N GLU A 353 -7.03 -33.10 -2.26
CA GLU A 353 -6.26 -34.26 -2.66
C GLU A 353 -6.54 -34.61 -4.13
N ASN A 354 -5.51 -35.01 -4.88
CA ASN A 354 -5.64 -35.51 -6.26
C ASN A 354 -6.23 -34.49 -7.25
N CYS A 355 -6.11 -33.19 -7.00
CA CYS A 355 -6.71 -32.14 -7.82
C CYS A 355 -5.79 -31.66 -8.96
N LEU A 356 -6.40 -31.05 -9.98
CA LEU A 356 -5.70 -30.34 -11.06
C LEU A 356 -6.26 -28.93 -11.22
N PHE A 357 -5.43 -27.93 -11.06
CA PHE A 357 -5.82 -26.52 -11.20
C PHE A 357 -4.91 -25.83 -12.21
N GLU A 358 -5.44 -25.48 -13.38
CA GLU A 358 -4.69 -24.82 -14.46
C GLU A 358 -5.54 -23.78 -15.21
N HIS A 359 -4.86 -22.89 -15.94
CA HIS A 359 -5.46 -21.87 -16.83
C HIS A 359 -6.33 -20.79 -16.14
N MET A 360 -6.43 -20.77 -14.83
CA MET A 360 -7.12 -19.70 -14.08
C MET A 360 -6.33 -18.39 -14.07
N LEU A 361 -7.05 -17.28 -13.98
CA LEU A 361 -6.49 -15.93 -13.99
C LEU A 361 -6.12 -15.39 -12.59
N ASP A 362 -6.08 -16.25 -11.57
CA ASP A 362 -5.58 -15.93 -10.24
C ASP A 362 -4.93 -17.16 -9.58
N ASP A 363 -5.05 -17.31 -8.27
CA ASP A 363 -4.41 -18.38 -7.50
C ASP A 363 -5.08 -19.75 -7.69
N GLY A 364 -4.33 -20.83 -7.43
CA GLY A 364 -4.92 -22.16 -7.35
C GLY A 364 -5.73 -22.37 -6.07
N ILE A 365 -5.12 -22.04 -4.93
CA ILE A 365 -5.72 -22.20 -3.60
C ILE A 365 -5.47 -20.92 -2.81
N ASN A 366 -6.52 -20.35 -2.23
CA ASN A 366 -6.42 -19.28 -1.24
C ASN A 366 -7.20 -19.63 0.05
N VAL A 367 -6.53 -19.63 1.20
CA VAL A 367 -7.12 -19.93 2.52
C VAL A 367 -6.79 -18.85 3.52
N HIS A 368 -7.81 -18.13 4.03
CA HIS A 368 -7.57 -17.01 4.94
C HIS A 368 -8.73 -16.69 5.90
N GLY A 369 -8.43 -15.93 6.96
CA GLY A 369 -9.41 -15.22 7.80
C GLY A 369 -9.61 -13.77 7.33
N ALA A 370 -10.40 -12.96 8.05
CA ALA A 370 -10.56 -11.54 7.71
C ALA A 370 -10.09 -10.62 8.85
N TYR A 371 -9.34 -9.57 8.50
CA TYR A 371 -9.09 -8.44 9.39
C TYR A 371 -10.24 -7.43 9.29
N VAL A 372 -10.97 -7.26 10.39
CA VAL A 372 -12.05 -6.27 10.49
C VAL A 372 -11.57 -5.06 11.28
N LYS A 373 -11.82 -3.85 10.78
CA LYS A 373 -11.45 -2.60 11.48
C LYS A 373 -12.37 -2.36 12.67
N VAL A 374 -11.81 -1.89 13.77
CA VAL A 374 -12.57 -1.23 14.84
C VAL A 374 -12.67 0.25 14.49
N ILE A 375 -13.90 0.75 14.37
CA ILE A 375 -14.19 2.15 14.01
C ILE A 375 -14.41 3.01 15.26
N GLU A 376 -15.09 2.46 16.27
CA GLU A 376 -15.49 3.21 17.46
C GLU A 376 -15.72 2.28 18.65
N GLY A 377 -15.32 2.71 19.85
CA GLY A 377 -15.76 2.08 21.10
C GLY A 377 -17.11 2.64 21.55
N LEU A 378 -18.12 1.78 21.72
CA LEU A 378 -19.49 2.19 22.08
C LEU A 378 -19.80 2.09 23.58
N GLY A 379 -18.79 1.83 24.42
CA GLY A 379 -18.93 1.58 25.86
C GLY A 379 -19.19 0.10 26.23
N GLU A 380 -19.01 -0.26 27.51
CA GLU A 380 -19.34 -1.58 28.11
C GLU A 380 -18.97 -2.82 27.26
N ARG A 381 -17.72 -2.90 26.76
CA ARG A 381 -17.20 -4.02 25.94
C ARG A 381 -17.76 -4.11 24.52
N ARG A 382 -18.38 -3.03 24.04
CA ARG A 382 -19.02 -2.99 22.72
C ARG A 382 -18.19 -2.16 21.73
N LEU A 383 -17.94 -2.73 20.56
CA LEU A 383 -17.15 -2.12 19.49
C LEU A 383 -17.99 -2.01 18.22
N LEU A 384 -17.90 -0.89 17.52
CA LEU A 384 -18.37 -0.72 16.15
C LEU A 384 -17.26 -1.17 15.20
N CYS A 385 -17.60 -2.07 14.29
CA CYS A 385 -16.66 -2.70 13.37
C CYS A 385 -17.06 -2.46 11.91
N GLU A 386 -16.06 -2.46 11.03
CA GLU A 386 -16.24 -2.31 9.58
C GLU A 386 -15.42 -3.35 8.79
N ILE A 387 -16.08 -4.02 7.86
CA ILE A 387 -15.44 -4.91 6.88
C ILE A 387 -14.62 -4.06 5.92
N SER A 388 -13.33 -4.39 5.84
CA SER A 388 -12.32 -3.47 5.35
C SER A 388 -12.23 -3.37 3.83
N HIS A 389 -12.43 -4.48 3.11
CA HIS A 389 -12.38 -4.54 1.65
C HIS A 389 -13.79 -4.73 1.07
N PHE A 390 -14.11 -4.01 -0.02
CA PHE A 390 -15.47 -3.99 -0.56
C PHE A 390 -15.94 -5.34 -1.11
N GLN A 391 -15.01 -6.18 -1.62
CA GLN A 391 -15.37 -7.53 -2.07
C GLN A 391 -15.65 -8.49 -0.91
N GLN A 392 -15.35 -8.11 0.34
CA GLN A 392 -15.72 -8.90 1.51
C GLN A 392 -17.02 -8.41 2.15
N TRP A 393 -17.64 -7.34 1.64
CA TRP A 393 -18.89 -6.83 2.19
C TRP A 393 -19.98 -7.91 2.14
N GLY A 394 -20.65 -8.09 3.27
CA GLY A 394 -21.64 -9.13 3.52
C GLY A 394 -21.08 -10.40 4.17
N LEU A 395 -19.76 -10.51 4.35
CA LEU A 395 -19.14 -11.60 5.09
C LEU A 395 -19.71 -11.68 6.50
N THR A 396 -20.15 -12.88 6.89
CA THR A 396 -20.50 -13.15 8.29
C THR A 396 -19.21 -13.31 9.09
N PHE A 397 -18.72 -12.25 9.72
CA PHE A 397 -17.44 -12.26 10.42
C PHE A 397 -17.45 -13.11 11.70
N ALA A 398 -18.42 -12.88 12.61
CA ALA A 398 -18.45 -13.51 13.94
C ALA A 398 -19.88 -13.90 14.37
N GLN A 399 -19.98 -14.81 15.34
CA GLN A 399 -21.21 -15.18 16.04
C GLN A 399 -20.98 -15.28 17.57
N PRO A 400 -22.03 -15.24 18.41
CA PRO A 400 -21.89 -15.49 19.84
C PRO A 400 -21.16 -16.81 20.13
N GLY A 401 -20.18 -16.75 21.04
CA GLY A 401 -19.31 -17.88 21.40
C GLY A 401 -18.01 -17.98 20.61
N ASP A 402 -17.85 -17.22 19.51
CA ASP A 402 -16.58 -17.19 18.77
C ASP A 402 -15.48 -16.51 19.63
N LYS A 403 -14.31 -17.14 19.69
CA LYS A 403 -13.06 -16.53 20.16
C LYS A 403 -12.51 -15.55 19.12
N VAL A 404 -12.06 -14.40 19.58
CA VAL A 404 -11.49 -13.33 18.76
C VAL A 404 -10.25 -12.72 19.42
N ALA A 405 -9.38 -12.13 18.60
CA ALA A 405 -8.27 -11.30 19.07
C ALA A 405 -8.48 -9.83 18.68
N LEU A 406 -8.13 -8.92 19.57
CA LEU A 406 -7.91 -7.50 19.26
C LEU A 406 -6.44 -7.31 18.92
N LEU A 407 -6.19 -6.63 17.80
CA LEU A 407 -4.86 -6.43 17.23
C LEU A 407 -4.55 -4.95 17.09
N SER A 408 -3.28 -4.61 17.29
CA SER A 408 -2.76 -3.31 16.91
C SER A 408 -2.62 -3.26 15.38
N ARG A 409 -3.16 -2.23 14.73
CA ARG A 409 -2.92 -1.99 13.30
C ARG A 409 -1.57 -1.33 13.02
N GLU A 410 -0.78 -1.04 14.05
CA GLU A 410 0.61 -0.59 13.92
C GLU A 410 1.57 -1.78 13.75
N THR A 411 1.33 -2.89 14.45
CA THR A 411 2.24 -4.05 14.46
C THR A 411 1.64 -5.34 13.91
N LEU A 412 0.33 -5.37 13.69
CA LEU A 412 -0.47 -6.56 13.35
C LEU A 412 -0.46 -7.67 14.40
N LEU A 413 0.11 -7.42 15.58
CA LEU A 413 0.14 -8.40 16.66
C LEU A 413 -1.11 -8.29 17.54
N PRO A 414 -1.66 -9.44 17.99
CA PRO A 414 -2.73 -9.45 18.97
C PRO A 414 -2.21 -8.98 20.33
N PHE A 415 -3.02 -8.20 21.04
CA PHE A 415 -2.71 -7.74 22.40
C PHE A 415 -3.76 -8.18 23.43
N HIS A 416 -4.94 -8.64 22.97
CA HIS A 416 -6.01 -9.13 23.84
C HIS A 416 -6.82 -10.20 23.12
N GLU A 417 -7.08 -11.32 23.79
CA GLU A 417 -8.00 -12.37 23.31
C GLU A 417 -9.24 -12.42 24.18
N THR A 418 -10.41 -12.57 23.57
CA THR A 418 -11.69 -12.65 24.28
C THR A 418 -12.72 -13.43 23.45
N THR A 419 -13.98 -13.43 23.88
CA THR A 419 -15.09 -14.14 23.23
C THR A 419 -16.21 -13.17 22.87
N ILE A 420 -16.90 -13.42 21.76
CA ILE A 420 -18.05 -12.65 21.31
C ILE A 420 -19.28 -13.06 22.13
N GLU A 421 -19.94 -12.10 22.78
CA GLU A 421 -21.25 -12.30 23.45
C GLU A 421 -22.42 -12.03 22.51
N ALA A 422 -22.31 -11.01 21.65
CA ALA A 422 -23.36 -10.62 20.72
C ALA A 422 -22.77 -9.98 19.46
N VAL A 423 -23.47 -10.17 18.34
CA VAL A 423 -23.19 -9.50 17.07
C VAL A 423 -24.47 -8.86 16.57
N GLN A 424 -24.40 -7.58 16.20
CA GLN A 424 -25.49 -6.82 15.63
C GLN A 424 -25.08 -6.29 14.25
N PRO A 425 -25.44 -6.98 13.16
CA PRO A 425 -25.29 -6.46 11.81
C PRO A 425 -26.07 -5.15 11.65
N LEU A 426 -25.46 -4.15 11.01
CA LEU A 426 -26.10 -2.87 10.71
C LEU A 426 -26.38 -2.73 9.21
N ASN A 427 -25.41 -3.12 8.39
CA ASN A 427 -25.49 -3.19 6.94
C ASN A 427 -24.42 -4.18 6.40
N GLU A 428 -24.21 -4.22 5.08
CA GLU A 428 -23.26 -5.15 4.45
C GLU A 428 -21.80 -4.96 4.87
N HIS A 429 -21.41 -3.78 5.37
CA HIS A 429 -20.02 -3.48 5.69
C HIS A 429 -19.80 -3.09 7.16
N ARG A 430 -20.86 -2.92 7.97
CA ARG A 430 -20.76 -2.53 9.38
C ARG A 430 -21.60 -3.40 10.29
N PHE A 431 -21.05 -3.67 11.46
CA PHE A 431 -21.71 -4.40 12.54
C PHE A 431 -21.14 -3.96 13.89
N ALA A 432 -21.91 -4.11 14.96
CA ALA A 432 -21.42 -3.94 16.31
C ALA A 432 -21.21 -5.31 16.97
N ILE A 433 -20.13 -5.46 17.72
CA ILE A 433 -19.86 -6.65 18.54
C ILE A 433 -19.86 -6.29 20.02
N THR A 434 -20.35 -7.19 20.86
CA THR A 434 -20.18 -7.15 22.31
C THR A 434 -19.23 -8.26 22.70
N LEU A 435 -18.17 -7.92 23.43
CA LEU A 435 -17.13 -8.82 23.89
C LEU A 435 -17.36 -9.24 25.34
N ALA A 436 -16.89 -10.42 25.72
CA ALA A 436 -16.97 -10.94 27.09
C ALA A 436 -16.16 -10.06 28.06
N ASP A 437 -15.05 -9.52 27.61
CA ASP A 437 -14.20 -8.62 28.36
C ASP A 437 -13.35 -7.75 27.42
N LEU A 438 -12.80 -6.66 27.97
CA LEU A 438 -11.82 -5.78 27.35
C LEU A 438 -10.68 -5.58 28.36
N PRO A 439 -9.45 -5.28 27.89
CA PRO A 439 -8.39 -4.85 28.81
C PRO A 439 -8.78 -3.53 29.49
N ASP A 440 -8.22 -3.29 30.67
CA ASP A 440 -8.52 -2.08 31.47
C ASP A 440 -8.25 -0.78 30.68
N GLU A 441 -7.21 -0.80 29.84
CA GLU A 441 -6.86 0.27 28.93
C GLU A 441 -6.67 -0.29 27.51
N LEU A 442 -7.29 0.36 26.52
CA LEU A 442 -7.04 0.08 25.11
C LEU A 442 -5.82 0.88 24.66
N PRO A 443 -4.93 0.32 23.81
CA PRO A 443 -3.81 1.07 23.28
C PRO A 443 -4.31 2.22 22.41
N ASP A 444 -3.62 3.36 22.46
CA ASP A 444 -3.94 4.57 21.68
C ASP A 444 -3.44 4.43 20.23
N VAL A 445 -3.91 3.38 19.55
CA VAL A 445 -3.58 3.03 18.18
C VAL A 445 -4.83 2.53 17.46
N ALA A 446 -4.85 2.57 16.13
CA ALA A 446 -5.94 1.98 15.37
C ALA A 446 -5.98 0.46 15.59
N LEU A 447 -7.19 -0.11 15.74
CA LEU A 447 -7.37 -1.51 16.11
C LEU A 447 -8.06 -2.31 15.00
N SER A 448 -7.75 -3.60 14.96
CA SER A 448 -8.46 -4.60 14.18
C SER A 448 -8.94 -5.74 15.08
N VAL A 449 -9.90 -6.50 14.58
CA VAL A 449 -10.38 -7.75 15.18
C VAL A 449 -10.13 -8.88 14.18
N GLU A 450 -9.64 -10.01 14.70
CA GLU A 450 -9.47 -11.27 13.97
C GLU A 450 -10.32 -12.35 14.66
N ASN A 451 -10.94 -13.24 13.89
CA ASN A 451 -11.72 -14.35 14.43
C ASN A 451 -10.86 -15.62 14.54
N LEU A 452 -10.57 -16.04 15.77
CA LEU A 452 -9.70 -17.19 16.06
C LEU A 452 -10.42 -18.54 15.97
N THR A 453 -11.76 -18.53 15.89
CA THR A 453 -12.58 -19.76 15.84
C THR A 453 -12.63 -20.35 14.43
N TRP A 454 -12.48 -19.50 13.43
CA TRP A 454 -12.68 -19.82 12.02
C TRP A 454 -11.35 -19.84 11.27
N TYR A 455 -10.44 -20.68 11.76
CA TYR A 455 -9.21 -21.09 11.09
C TYR A 455 -9.20 -22.61 10.86
N PRO A 456 -9.11 -23.08 9.62
CA PRO A 456 -9.04 -24.51 9.34
C PRO A 456 -7.59 -25.02 9.39
N ASP A 457 -7.43 -26.30 9.74
CA ASP A 457 -6.27 -27.07 9.29
C ASP A 457 -6.34 -27.21 7.77
N LEU A 458 -5.19 -27.18 7.10
CA LEU A 458 -5.09 -27.34 5.65
C LEU A 458 -4.23 -28.55 5.30
N VAL A 459 -4.75 -29.43 4.45
CA VAL A 459 -4.02 -30.56 3.86
C VAL A 459 -4.12 -30.50 2.35
N VAL A 460 -2.98 -30.37 1.67
CA VAL A 460 -2.87 -30.38 0.21
C VAL A 460 -1.92 -31.49 -0.23
N ARG A 461 -2.43 -32.46 -1.01
CA ARG A 461 -1.65 -33.59 -1.50
C ARG A 461 -1.90 -33.93 -2.95
N ASN A 462 -0.86 -34.44 -3.62
CA ASN A 462 -0.96 -35.01 -4.96
C ASN A 462 -1.74 -34.09 -5.92
N THR A 463 -1.55 -32.78 -5.77
CA THR A 463 -2.27 -31.75 -6.52
C THR A 463 -1.30 -31.05 -7.47
N THR A 464 -1.76 -30.78 -8.68
CA THR A 464 -1.00 -30.02 -9.68
C THR A 464 -1.61 -28.63 -9.84
N ILE A 465 -0.80 -27.58 -9.70
CA ILE A 465 -1.18 -26.19 -9.99
C ILE A 465 -0.19 -25.63 -11.01
N ARG A 466 -0.66 -25.25 -12.19
CA ARG A 466 0.24 -24.79 -13.27
C ARG A 466 -0.46 -23.86 -14.25
N GLU A 467 0.34 -23.20 -15.09
CA GLU A 467 -0.14 -22.47 -16.27
C GLU A 467 -1.16 -21.36 -15.90
N ASN A 468 -1.11 -20.92 -14.65
CA ASN A 468 -2.02 -19.94 -14.10
C ASN A 468 -1.39 -18.57 -14.08
N ARG A 469 -2.25 -17.54 -13.99
CA ARG A 469 -1.79 -16.18 -13.78
C ARG A 469 -1.05 -16.10 -12.45
N ALA A 470 -1.66 -16.13 -11.27
CA ALA A 470 -1.00 -15.58 -10.07
C ALA A 470 -0.09 -16.56 -9.29
N ARG A 471 -0.38 -16.83 -8.01
CA ARG A 471 0.40 -17.74 -7.15
C ARG A 471 -0.13 -19.16 -7.29
N SER A 472 0.62 -20.17 -6.83
CA SER A 472 0.04 -21.51 -6.72
C SER A 472 -0.87 -21.59 -5.48
N ILE A 473 -0.34 -21.24 -4.30
CA ILE A 473 -1.08 -21.26 -3.02
C ILE A 473 -0.85 -19.96 -2.25
N LEU A 474 -1.91 -19.34 -1.76
CA LEU A 474 -1.90 -18.35 -0.68
C LEU A 474 -2.51 -18.97 0.59
N VAL A 475 -1.79 -18.98 1.69
CA VAL A 475 -2.27 -19.57 2.94
C VAL A 475 -1.92 -18.73 4.16
N THR A 476 -2.96 -18.33 4.90
CA THR A 476 -2.88 -17.44 6.07
C THR A 476 -3.80 -18.00 7.17
N THR A 477 -3.58 -19.25 7.58
CA THR A 477 -4.38 -19.91 8.62
C THR A 477 -3.56 -20.22 9.88
N LYS A 478 -4.19 -20.11 11.05
CA LYS A 478 -3.64 -20.54 12.35
C LYS A 478 -3.76 -22.05 12.60
N GLY A 479 -4.55 -22.75 11.80
CA GLY A 479 -4.58 -24.21 11.80
C GLY A 479 -3.27 -24.80 11.28
N LYS A 480 -3.09 -26.10 11.47
CA LYS A 480 -1.92 -26.81 10.96
C LYS A 480 -1.99 -26.92 9.44
N VAL A 481 -0.89 -26.60 8.77
CA VAL A 481 -0.80 -26.67 7.31
C VAL A 481 0.17 -27.78 6.89
N LEU A 482 -0.30 -28.66 6.02
CA LEU A 482 0.52 -29.69 5.37
C LEU A 482 0.34 -29.61 3.85
N ILE A 483 1.43 -29.28 3.15
CA ILE A 483 1.50 -29.23 1.69
C ILE A 483 2.56 -30.25 1.26
N GLU A 484 2.14 -31.40 0.74
CA GLU A 484 3.08 -32.47 0.36
C GLU A 484 2.79 -33.16 -0.96
N ASP A 485 3.85 -33.61 -1.64
CA ASP A 485 3.75 -34.41 -2.87
C ASP A 485 2.97 -33.71 -4.00
N ASN A 486 3.10 -32.37 -4.13
CA ASN A 486 2.42 -31.55 -5.14
C ASN A 486 3.37 -31.08 -6.27
N LEU A 487 2.78 -30.62 -7.37
CA LEU A 487 3.48 -29.95 -8.48
C LEU A 487 3.00 -28.51 -8.63
N PHE A 488 3.92 -27.54 -8.65
CA PHE A 488 3.64 -26.11 -8.76
C PHE A 488 4.42 -25.47 -9.91
N SER A 489 3.74 -24.72 -10.79
CA SER A 489 4.34 -23.96 -11.88
C SER A 489 3.53 -22.69 -12.18
N SER A 490 3.79 -21.62 -11.42
CA SER A 490 3.04 -20.37 -11.48
C SER A 490 3.93 -19.17 -11.85
N GLN A 491 3.33 -18.15 -12.49
CA GLN A 491 4.09 -16.96 -12.92
C GLN A 491 4.62 -16.11 -11.76
N MET A 492 3.99 -16.20 -10.58
CA MET A 492 4.39 -15.53 -9.32
C MET A 492 4.92 -16.56 -8.32
N HIS A 493 4.81 -16.30 -7.01
CA HIS A 493 5.25 -17.22 -5.95
C HIS A 493 4.59 -18.59 -6.05
N GLY A 494 5.35 -19.63 -5.71
CA GLY A 494 4.79 -20.98 -5.55
C GLY A 494 3.83 -20.97 -4.36
N ILE A 495 4.36 -20.80 -3.16
CA ILE A 495 3.58 -20.66 -1.94
C ILE A 495 3.83 -19.27 -1.35
N LEU A 496 2.74 -18.53 -1.14
CA LEU A 496 2.71 -17.28 -0.41
C LEU A 496 2.06 -17.51 0.96
N ILE A 497 2.81 -17.19 2.01
CA ILE A 497 2.32 -17.09 3.38
C ILE A 497 2.39 -15.61 3.73
N GLU A 498 1.24 -14.97 3.79
CA GLU A 498 1.14 -13.52 4.00
C GLU A 498 0.15 -13.22 5.13
N GLY A 499 0.03 -11.95 5.49
CA GLY A 499 -1.03 -11.42 6.33
C GLY A 499 -1.07 -9.94 6.03
N ASP A 500 -2.22 -9.46 5.56
CA ASP A 500 -2.32 -8.11 5.00
C ASP A 500 -3.45 -7.35 5.70
N ASN A 501 -3.14 -6.24 6.37
CA ASN A 501 -4.13 -5.31 6.95
C ASN A 501 -4.11 -3.96 6.20
N ASN A 502 -3.82 -3.99 4.90
CA ASN A 502 -3.69 -2.83 4.04
C ASN A 502 -4.72 -2.84 2.90
N LYS A 503 -4.59 -3.83 2.00
CA LYS A 503 -5.26 -3.85 0.70
C LYS A 503 -6.42 -4.84 0.68
N TRP A 504 -6.15 -6.10 0.97
CA TRP A 504 -7.08 -7.22 0.92
C TRP A 504 -7.67 -7.56 2.28
N TYR A 505 -7.00 -7.19 3.37
CA TYR A 505 -7.47 -7.44 4.75
C TYR A 505 -7.65 -8.94 5.05
N GLU A 506 -6.76 -9.75 4.50
CA GLU A 506 -6.72 -11.21 4.70
C GLU A 506 -5.86 -11.51 5.93
N SER A 507 -6.49 -12.09 6.95
CA SER A 507 -5.87 -12.28 8.26
C SER A 507 -5.38 -13.70 8.47
N GLY A 508 -4.22 -13.81 9.12
CA GLY A 508 -3.83 -15.02 9.80
C GLY A 508 -2.32 -15.24 9.77
N ALA A 509 -1.68 -14.86 10.86
CA ALA A 509 -0.35 -15.33 11.18
C ALA A 509 -0.34 -16.86 11.33
N VAL A 510 0.37 -17.56 10.43
CA VAL A 510 0.53 -19.02 10.53
C VAL A 510 1.33 -19.44 11.76
N ASP A 511 0.93 -20.58 12.35
CA ASP A 511 1.54 -21.12 13.57
C ASP A 511 2.36 -22.40 13.37
N ASP A 512 2.00 -23.25 12.40
CA ASP A 512 2.68 -24.53 12.09
C ASP A 512 2.42 -24.94 10.62
N VAL A 513 3.46 -24.83 9.79
CA VAL A 513 3.39 -25.09 8.35
C VAL A 513 4.47 -26.07 7.94
N THR A 514 4.07 -27.21 7.37
CA THR A 514 4.98 -28.19 6.77
C THR A 514 4.76 -28.26 5.26
N ILE A 515 5.81 -27.95 4.51
CA ILE A 515 5.87 -28.00 3.04
C ILE A 515 6.97 -28.99 2.66
N ARG A 516 6.59 -30.16 2.14
CA ARG A 516 7.58 -31.22 1.87
C ARG A 516 7.34 -32.06 0.62
N ARG A 517 8.43 -32.53 0.00
CA ARG A 517 8.38 -33.40 -1.19
C ARG A 517 7.55 -32.84 -2.35
N ASN A 518 7.44 -31.51 -2.45
CA ASN A 518 6.80 -30.86 -3.58
C ASN A 518 7.82 -30.61 -4.70
N ARG A 519 7.32 -30.50 -5.93
CA ARG A 519 8.09 -30.08 -7.10
C ARG A 519 7.65 -28.67 -7.52
N PHE A 520 8.59 -27.74 -7.54
CA PHE A 520 8.41 -26.38 -8.04
C PHE A 520 9.11 -26.27 -9.39
N GLU A 521 8.38 -25.90 -10.44
CA GLU A 521 8.89 -25.73 -11.80
C GLU A 521 8.73 -24.27 -12.22
N ASN A 522 9.83 -23.64 -12.60
CA ASN A 522 9.85 -22.32 -13.23
C ASN A 522 9.07 -21.22 -12.47
N ILE A 523 9.01 -21.29 -11.15
CA ILE A 523 8.31 -20.30 -10.34
C ILE A 523 8.83 -18.88 -10.62
N GLY A 524 7.92 -17.94 -10.80
CA GLY A 524 8.27 -16.52 -10.86
C GLY A 524 8.67 -15.97 -12.23
N PHE A 525 8.24 -16.59 -13.33
CA PHE A 525 8.63 -16.17 -14.69
C PHE A 525 8.02 -14.85 -15.19
N SER A 526 7.12 -14.17 -14.44
CA SER A 526 6.49 -12.91 -14.88
C SER A 526 7.01 -11.62 -14.23
N VAL A 527 7.61 -11.67 -13.05
CA VAL A 527 8.00 -10.47 -12.26
C VAL A 527 9.37 -10.68 -11.63
N ASN A 528 10.04 -9.58 -11.30
CA ASN A 528 11.33 -9.65 -10.63
C ASN A 528 11.11 -10.22 -9.21
N GLN A 529 11.90 -11.23 -8.82
CA GLN A 529 11.96 -11.84 -7.48
C GLN A 529 10.68 -12.53 -6.95
N CYS A 530 10.17 -13.54 -7.66
CA CYS A 530 9.21 -14.49 -7.08
C CYS A 530 9.88 -15.78 -6.64
N TYR A 531 9.59 -16.19 -5.40
CA TYR A 531 10.19 -17.35 -4.75
C TYR A 531 9.25 -18.57 -4.74
N PRO A 532 9.79 -19.81 -4.79
CA PRO A 532 9.05 -21.01 -4.44
C PRO A 532 8.32 -20.91 -3.10
N LEU A 533 8.96 -20.30 -2.09
CA LEU A 533 8.36 -19.95 -0.80
C LEU A 533 8.57 -18.47 -0.49
N LEU A 534 7.49 -17.70 -0.28
CA LEU A 534 7.52 -16.39 0.35
C LEU A 534 6.69 -16.43 1.64
N ALA A 535 7.29 -16.09 2.78
CA ALA A 535 6.63 -16.00 4.08
C ALA A 535 6.87 -14.65 4.75
N SER A 536 5.92 -13.71 4.62
CA SER A 536 6.07 -12.35 5.13
C SER A 536 4.70 -11.70 5.32
N PRO A 537 4.42 -11.02 6.44
CA PRO A 537 3.29 -10.10 6.49
C PRO A 537 3.52 -8.94 5.52
N LEU A 538 2.42 -8.37 4.99
CA LEU A 538 2.45 -7.18 4.18
C LEU A 538 2.16 -5.96 5.07
N LEU A 539 3.22 -5.27 5.49
CA LEU A 539 3.11 -4.07 6.30
C LEU A 539 2.92 -2.82 5.42
N THR A 540 2.09 -1.88 5.87
CA THR A 540 2.06 -0.52 5.32
C THR A 540 3.27 0.31 5.75
N SER A 541 3.46 1.47 5.12
CA SER A 541 4.44 2.48 5.53
C SER A 541 4.25 3.01 6.96
N GLU A 542 3.06 2.86 7.53
CA GLU A 542 2.71 3.25 8.91
C GLU A 542 2.88 2.09 9.90
N GLN A 543 3.05 0.87 9.38
CA GLN A 543 3.20 -0.34 10.19
C GLN A 543 4.66 -0.69 10.40
N ARG A 544 4.95 -1.34 11.51
CA ARG A 544 6.31 -1.76 11.87
C ARG A 544 6.33 -3.14 12.49
N TRP A 545 7.52 -3.72 12.53
CA TRP A 545 7.78 -4.91 13.31
C TRP A 545 7.40 -4.68 14.78
N GLY A 546 6.53 -5.54 15.32
CA GLY A 546 6.32 -5.63 16.76
C GLY A 546 7.37 -6.54 17.41
N ASP A 547 7.38 -6.60 18.74
CA ASP A 547 8.39 -7.35 19.51
C ASP A 547 8.39 -8.86 19.23
N GLN A 548 7.29 -9.39 18.68
CA GLN A 548 7.15 -10.78 18.29
C GLN A 548 7.20 -10.94 16.78
N ARG A 549 7.71 -12.11 16.35
CA ARG A 549 7.60 -12.54 14.96
C ARG A 549 6.15 -12.88 14.64
N TYR A 550 5.71 -12.42 13.47
CA TYR A 550 4.34 -12.57 13.01
C TYR A 550 4.04 -14.03 12.69
N HIS A 551 4.90 -14.72 11.93
CA HIS A 551 4.74 -16.13 11.58
C HIS A 551 5.59 -17.06 12.45
N ARG A 552 5.15 -18.33 12.59
CA ARG A 552 5.85 -19.34 13.39
C ARG A 552 5.94 -20.70 12.70
N ASN A 553 7.00 -21.44 13.01
CA ASN A 553 7.21 -22.86 12.69
C ASN A 553 6.91 -23.22 11.22
N ILE A 554 7.72 -22.69 10.31
CA ILE A 554 7.63 -22.99 8.88
C ILE A 554 8.75 -23.97 8.50
N HIS A 555 8.36 -25.13 7.96
CA HIS A 555 9.26 -26.21 7.56
C HIS A 555 9.17 -26.43 6.04
N PHE A 556 10.21 -26.03 5.32
CA PHE A 556 10.38 -26.21 3.87
C PHE A 556 11.42 -27.28 3.60
N THR A 557 10.96 -28.53 3.46
CA THR A 557 11.82 -29.73 3.55
C THR A 557 11.71 -30.69 2.36
N ASP A 558 12.83 -31.23 1.89
CA ASP A 558 12.87 -32.28 0.86
C ASP A 558 12.12 -31.93 -0.45
N ASN A 559 12.04 -30.65 -0.83
CA ASN A 559 11.40 -30.23 -2.07
C ASN A 559 12.39 -30.23 -3.24
N THR A 560 11.88 -30.35 -4.47
CA THR A 560 12.66 -30.16 -5.70
C THR A 560 12.25 -28.85 -6.36
N ILE A 561 13.21 -27.97 -6.63
CA ILE A 561 13.02 -26.67 -7.27
C ILE A 561 13.80 -26.70 -8.58
N SER A 562 13.11 -26.80 -9.70
CA SER A 562 13.70 -26.71 -11.04
C SER A 562 13.36 -25.38 -11.66
N GLY A 563 14.35 -24.55 -11.97
CA GLY A 563 14.10 -23.21 -12.51
C GLY A 563 15.33 -22.53 -13.06
N PHE A 564 15.13 -21.32 -13.58
CA PHE A 564 16.13 -20.58 -14.36
C PHE A 564 16.89 -19.51 -13.55
N ASN A 565 16.50 -19.25 -12.29
CA ASN A 565 17.02 -18.11 -11.49
C ASN A 565 17.67 -18.49 -10.15
N GLY A 566 17.47 -19.73 -9.66
CA GLY A 566 18.05 -20.19 -8.39
C GLY A 566 17.44 -19.57 -7.12
N LEU A 567 16.22 -19.03 -7.19
CA LEU A 567 15.49 -18.54 -6.01
C LEU A 567 14.85 -19.70 -5.23
N ILE A 568 14.92 -19.65 -3.89
CA ILE A 568 14.46 -20.74 -3.01
C ILE A 568 13.38 -20.23 -2.06
N ALA A 569 13.72 -19.28 -1.19
CA ALA A 569 12.81 -18.79 -0.16
C ALA A 569 13.08 -17.33 0.23
N LYS A 570 12.02 -16.59 0.54
CA LYS A 570 12.11 -15.31 1.24
C LYS A 570 11.24 -15.33 2.48
N ALA A 571 11.77 -14.88 3.60
CA ALA A 571 11.08 -14.87 4.87
C ALA A 571 11.27 -13.54 5.61
N ALA A 572 10.18 -12.97 6.11
CA ALA A 572 10.22 -11.82 6.99
C ALA A 572 9.33 -12.00 8.22
N SER A 573 9.83 -11.62 9.40
CA SER A 573 9.11 -11.74 10.67
C SER A 573 8.66 -13.19 10.98
N VAL A 574 9.58 -14.14 10.87
CA VAL A 574 9.34 -15.58 11.12
C VAL A 574 10.15 -16.08 12.31
N SER A 575 9.52 -16.81 13.24
CA SER A 575 10.22 -17.54 14.31
C SER A 575 10.12 -19.05 14.10
N GLY A 576 11.25 -19.73 13.98
CA GLY A 576 11.29 -21.17 13.67
C GLY A 576 11.10 -21.43 12.17
N LEU A 577 12.15 -21.21 11.38
CA LEU A 577 12.16 -21.51 9.94
C LEU A 577 13.17 -22.62 9.65
N THR A 578 12.75 -23.67 8.95
CA THR A 578 13.64 -24.75 8.50
C THR A 578 13.61 -24.85 6.99
N ILE A 579 14.76 -24.73 6.34
CA ILE A 579 14.95 -24.97 4.89
C ILE A 579 15.94 -26.13 4.80
N THR A 580 15.47 -27.36 4.59
CA THR A 580 16.34 -28.54 4.71
C THR A 580 16.11 -29.60 3.65
N GLY A 581 17.18 -30.20 3.12
CA GLY A 581 17.07 -31.33 2.20
C GLY A 581 16.55 -30.97 0.80
N ASN A 582 16.40 -29.69 0.47
CA ASN A 582 15.85 -29.28 -0.82
C ASN A 582 16.89 -29.43 -1.94
N GLN A 583 16.42 -29.80 -3.13
CA GLN A 583 17.19 -29.96 -4.36
C GLN A 583 16.86 -28.80 -5.30
N VAL A 584 17.86 -28.04 -5.75
CA VAL A 584 17.71 -26.88 -6.62
C VAL A 584 18.45 -27.15 -7.93
N VAL A 585 17.74 -27.17 -9.06
CA VAL A 585 18.28 -27.59 -10.35
C VAL A 585 18.06 -26.49 -11.38
N LEU A 586 19.15 -26.04 -12.01
CA LEU A 586 19.07 -25.08 -13.12
C LEU A 586 18.42 -25.71 -14.36
N ASN A 587 17.53 -24.97 -15.02
CA ASN A 587 17.05 -25.26 -16.38
C ASN A 587 17.18 -24.01 -17.28
N ASP A 588 16.91 -24.17 -18.58
CA ASP A 588 17.00 -23.12 -19.60
C ASP A 588 15.64 -22.79 -20.26
N ASP A 589 14.53 -23.14 -19.60
CA ASP A 589 13.16 -22.89 -20.10
C ASP A 589 12.87 -21.38 -20.28
N TYR A 590 13.51 -20.54 -19.45
CA TYR A 590 13.44 -19.08 -19.51
C TYR A 590 14.84 -18.46 -19.40
N PRO A 591 15.03 -17.19 -19.84
CA PRO A 591 16.30 -16.52 -19.72
C PRO A 591 16.78 -16.46 -18.26
N GLY A 592 17.96 -17.02 -17.98
CA GLY A 592 18.57 -16.96 -16.66
C GLY A 592 18.95 -15.53 -16.28
N ALA A 593 18.35 -15.02 -15.21
CA ALA A 593 18.71 -13.76 -14.58
C ALA A 593 18.69 -13.97 -13.06
N ASN A 594 19.84 -13.82 -12.40
CA ASN A 594 19.82 -13.74 -10.95
C ASN A 594 19.55 -12.29 -10.54
N GLU A 595 18.34 -12.00 -10.09
CA GLU A 595 17.92 -10.65 -9.72
C GLU A 595 17.76 -10.47 -8.20
N GLY A 596 18.14 -11.45 -7.37
CA GLY A 596 18.08 -11.37 -5.90
C GLY A 596 18.82 -12.51 -5.18
N PRO A 597 18.87 -12.50 -3.85
CA PRO A 597 19.41 -13.61 -3.06
C PRO A 597 18.54 -14.87 -3.19
N SER A 598 19.17 -16.04 -3.17
CA SER A 598 18.45 -17.32 -3.25
C SER A 598 17.62 -17.60 -2.00
N ILE A 599 18.15 -17.22 -0.83
CA ILE A 599 17.43 -17.18 0.44
C ILE A 599 17.56 -15.78 1.05
N ASP A 600 16.43 -15.11 1.29
CA ASP A 600 16.35 -13.75 1.85
C ASP A 600 15.65 -13.76 3.21
N LEU A 601 16.35 -13.35 4.27
CA LEU A 601 15.83 -13.35 5.64
C LEU A 601 15.82 -11.94 6.23
N GLU A 602 14.63 -11.45 6.60
CA GLU A 602 14.44 -10.18 7.30
C GLU A 602 13.78 -10.41 8.66
N TYR A 603 14.36 -9.91 9.75
CA TYR A 603 13.76 -10.00 11.09
C TYR A 603 13.30 -11.44 11.43
N CYS A 604 14.12 -12.45 11.16
CA CYS A 604 13.80 -13.84 11.47
C CYS A 604 14.46 -14.30 12.77
N GLN A 605 14.01 -15.41 13.34
CA GLN A 605 14.58 -15.99 14.55
C GLN A 605 14.54 -17.52 14.49
N ASN A 606 15.57 -18.19 15.00
CA ASN A 606 15.68 -19.66 15.00
C ASN A 606 15.55 -20.23 13.58
N VAL A 607 16.51 -19.90 12.72
CA VAL A 607 16.51 -20.32 11.30
C VAL A 607 17.55 -21.42 11.09
N THR A 608 17.14 -22.52 10.48
CA THR A 608 18.02 -23.63 10.10
C THR A 608 17.98 -23.85 8.59
N ILE A 609 19.12 -23.66 7.93
CA ILE A 609 19.32 -23.94 6.50
C ILE A 609 20.34 -25.06 6.38
N ASN A 610 19.88 -26.28 6.12
CA ASN A 610 20.73 -27.46 6.25
C ASN A 610 20.58 -28.45 5.10
N SER A 611 21.68 -29.03 4.62
CA SER A 611 21.66 -30.16 3.68
C SER A 611 20.87 -29.90 2.39
N ASN A 612 20.84 -28.65 1.90
CA ASN A 612 20.27 -28.30 0.60
C ASN A 612 21.35 -28.44 -0.49
N ASP A 613 20.96 -28.84 -1.70
CA ASP A 613 21.87 -29.10 -2.82
C ASP A 613 21.45 -28.28 -4.04
N ALA A 614 22.39 -27.55 -4.63
CA ALA A 614 22.19 -26.77 -5.85
C ALA A 614 23.09 -27.30 -6.97
N ASP A 615 22.46 -27.73 -8.07
CA ASP A 615 23.11 -28.32 -9.24
C ASP A 615 22.89 -27.48 -10.50
N GLY A 616 23.92 -27.43 -11.35
CA GLY A 616 23.89 -26.77 -12.66
C GLY A 616 24.17 -25.26 -12.67
N PHE A 617 24.30 -24.61 -11.50
CA PHE A 617 24.61 -23.18 -11.43
C PHE A 617 26.12 -22.92 -11.59
N ASP A 618 26.47 -21.85 -12.30
CA ASP A 618 27.86 -21.40 -12.52
C ASP A 618 28.46 -20.62 -11.33
N ARG A 619 27.63 -20.41 -10.30
CA ARG A 619 27.94 -19.71 -9.06
C ARG A 619 27.29 -20.44 -7.88
N ASN A 620 27.77 -20.14 -6.68
CA ASN A 620 27.05 -20.53 -5.47
C ASN A 620 25.80 -19.63 -5.32
N LEU A 621 24.70 -20.26 -4.92
CA LEU A 621 23.47 -19.60 -4.52
C LEU A 621 23.67 -18.94 -3.16
N SER A 622 23.07 -17.76 -2.97
CA SER A 622 23.38 -16.89 -1.83
C SER A 622 22.27 -16.89 -0.78
N VAL A 623 22.69 -16.91 0.49
CA VAL A 623 21.83 -16.63 1.64
C VAL A 623 22.19 -15.25 2.20
N ILE A 624 21.20 -14.37 2.30
CA ILE A 624 21.30 -13.06 2.94
C ILE A 624 20.38 -13.02 4.17
N SER A 625 20.88 -12.40 5.23
CA SER A 625 20.15 -12.20 6.47
C SER A 625 20.37 -10.78 6.99
N SER A 626 19.29 -10.11 7.38
CA SER A 626 19.34 -8.80 8.03
C SER A 626 20.01 -8.87 9.41
N GLU A 627 20.57 -7.75 9.88
CA GLU A 627 21.24 -7.65 11.20
C GLU A 627 20.31 -7.95 12.38
N ASN A 628 19.00 -7.74 12.22
CA ASN A 628 17.98 -8.01 13.23
C ASN A 628 17.39 -9.43 13.15
N SER A 629 18.00 -10.31 12.34
CA SER A 629 17.71 -11.73 12.35
C SER A 629 18.63 -12.46 13.33
N GLU A 630 18.08 -13.41 14.08
CA GLU A 630 18.73 -14.07 15.20
C GLU A 630 18.82 -15.59 14.98
N ASP A 631 19.90 -16.21 15.44
CA ASP A 631 20.10 -17.67 15.43
C ASP A 631 19.91 -18.30 14.03
N VAL A 632 20.53 -17.70 13.02
CA VAL A 632 20.57 -18.23 11.64
C VAL A 632 21.74 -19.20 11.49
N GLN A 633 21.42 -20.48 11.25
CA GLN A 633 22.38 -21.57 11.13
C GLN A 633 22.41 -22.10 9.69
N LEU A 634 23.61 -22.19 9.10
CA LEU A 634 23.85 -22.78 7.79
C LEU A 634 24.82 -23.95 7.93
N ASP A 635 24.38 -25.16 7.63
CA ASP A 635 25.18 -26.38 7.76
C ASP A 635 25.02 -27.32 6.57
N ALA A 636 26.11 -27.97 6.16
CA ALA A 636 26.10 -29.08 5.18
C ALA A 636 25.40 -28.83 3.83
N ASN A 637 25.24 -27.57 3.40
CA ASN A 637 24.69 -27.25 2.07
C ASN A 637 25.75 -27.43 0.96
N GLN A 638 25.32 -27.77 -0.25
CA GLN A 638 26.15 -27.88 -1.46
C GLN A 638 25.70 -26.83 -2.48
N GLY A 639 26.64 -26.03 -2.99
CA GLY A 639 26.34 -24.96 -3.96
C GLY A 639 25.48 -23.81 -3.41
N ILE A 640 25.20 -23.77 -2.09
CA ILE A 640 24.45 -22.72 -1.41
C ILE A 640 25.27 -22.28 -0.20
N ASP A 641 25.67 -21.02 -0.17
CA ASP A 641 26.51 -20.47 0.90
C ASP A 641 25.89 -19.23 1.51
N ALA A 642 26.24 -18.95 2.76
CA ALA A 642 26.13 -17.59 3.27
C ALA A 642 26.93 -16.69 2.33
N ALA A 643 26.35 -15.57 1.90
CA ALA A 643 27.11 -14.60 1.15
C ALA A 643 28.32 -14.17 2.01
N SER A 644 29.53 -14.60 1.63
CA SER A 644 30.73 -13.85 1.98
C SER A 644 30.57 -12.52 1.27
N PRO A 645 30.84 -11.36 1.89
CA PRO A 645 30.76 -10.09 1.16
C PRO A 645 31.77 -10.14 0.02
N SER A 646 31.32 -10.57 -1.15
CA SER A 646 32.14 -10.66 -2.34
C SER A 646 32.29 -9.24 -2.88
N ALA A 647 33.40 -8.93 -3.55
CA ALA A 647 33.62 -7.60 -4.09
C ALA A 647 32.55 -7.21 -5.14
N ASP A 648 31.85 -8.19 -5.73
CA ASP A 648 30.72 -8.02 -6.65
C ASP A 648 29.35 -8.09 -5.95
N ASP A 649 29.21 -8.78 -4.80
CA ASP A 649 28.05 -8.60 -3.91
C ASP A 649 28.12 -7.24 -3.21
N ASN A 650 29.30 -6.61 -3.08
CA ASN A 650 29.46 -5.19 -2.78
C ASN A 650 29.09 -4.29 -3.98
N ALA A 651 28.77 -4.84 -5.16
CA ALA A 651 28.23 -4.10 -6.29
C ALA A 651 26.69 -4.18 -6.35
N GLN A 652 26.05 -5.25 -5.82
CA GLN A 652 24.57 -5.35 -5.70
C GLN A 652 24.04 -5.07 -4.28
N ALA A 653 24.82 -5.35 -3.24
CA ALA A 653 24.74 -4.81 -1.88
C ALA A 653 25.85 -3.76 -1.65
N LYS A 654 26.24 -3.04 -2.70
CA LYS A 654 26.44 -1.61 -2.52
C LYS A 654 25.11 -1.16 -1.95
N ALA A 655 25.06 -0.60 -0.75
CA ALA A 655 23.87 0.15 -0.36
C ALA A 655 23.56 1.04 -1.57
N LYS A 656 22.51 0.74 -2.34
CA LYS A 656 22.13 1.61 -3.45
C LYS A 656 21.96 2.94 -2.76
N ASN A 657 22.81 3.90 -3.10
CA ASN A 657 22.76 5.20 -2.45
C ASN A 657 21.30 5.65 -2.54
N PRO A 658 20.69 6.07 -1.43
CA PRO A 658 19.25 6.25 -1.38
C PRO A 658 18.81 7.31 -2.39
N ASN A 659 17.63 7.15 -2.98
CA ASN A 659 17.00 8.26 -3.69
C ASN A 659 16.72 9.39 -2.71
N ILE A 660 16.82 10.64 -3.16
CA ILE A 660 16.58 11.81 -2.32
C ILE A 660 15.49 12.66 -2.97
N VAL A 661 14.48 13.02 -2.19
CA VAL A 661 13.41 13.93 -2.60
C VAL A 661 13.40 15.13 -1.65
N LEU A 662 13.76 16.29 -2.16
CA LEU A 662 13.83 17.55 -1.43
C LEU A 662 12.63 18.44 -1.79
N LEU A 663 11.76 18.65 -0.81
CA LEU A 663 10.58 19.49 -0.88
C LEU A 663 10.88 20.83 -0.19
N PHE A 664 11.09 21.89 -0.98
CA PHE A 664 11.49 23.20 -0.48
C PHE A 664 10.41 24.25 -0.72
N VAL A 665 9.72 24.67 0.34
CA VAL A 665 8.53 25.54 0.26
C VAL A 665 8.91 27.01 0.42
N ASP A 666 8.25 27.91 -0.30
CA ASP A 666 8.51 29.36 -0.28
C ASP A 666 7.54 30.06 0.69
N ASP A 667 8.05 30.84 1.66
CA ASP A 667 7.26 31.58 2.67
C ASP A 667 6.34 30.71 3.58
N LEU A 668 6.67 29.45 3.82
CA LEU A 668 5.94 28.62 4.79
C LEU A 668 6.48 28.85 6.20
N GLY A 669 5.66 29.37 7.10
CA GLY A 669 6.04 29.62 8.49
C GLY A 669 6.11 28.35 9.33
N TRP A 670 6.89 28.41 10.41
CA TRP A 670 7.05 27.31 11.36
C TRP A 670 5.72 26.85 11.97
N ASN A 671 4.77 27.77 12.17
CA ASN A 671 3.45 27.50 12.76
C ASN A 671 2.31 27.43 11.74
N ASP A 672 2.62 27.22 10.46
CA ASP A 672 1.63 27.17 9.37
C ASP A 672 1.22 25.72 8.99
N LEU A 673 1.40 24.77 9.91
CA LEU A 673 1.13 23.34 9.72
C LEU A 673 0.13 22.84 10.76
N GLY A 674 -0.78 21.94 10.37
CA GLY A 674 -1.91 21.46 11.17
C GLY A 674 -1.50 20.84 12.50
N TYR A 675 -0.41 20.06 12.52
CA TYR A 675 0.10 19.47 13.76
C TYR A 675 0.69 20.49 14.77
N ARG A 676 0.90 21.75 14.36
CA ARG A 676 1.33 22.87 15.22
C ARG A 676 0.22 23.89 15.45
N ASN A 677 -0.64 24.09 14.45
CA ASN A 677 -1.69 25.10 14.45
C ASN A 677 -2.92 24.60 13.69
N ALA A 678 -3.99 24.34 14.42
CA ALA A 678 -5.27 23.83 13.90
C ALA A 678 -5.98 24.78 12.90
N LYS A 679 -5.48 26.01 12.69
CA LYS A 679 -5.92 26.90 11.60
C LYS A 679 -5.54 26.34 10.21
N PHE A 680 -4.55 25.46 10.13
CA PHE A 680 -4.12 24.87 8.87
C PHE A 680 -4.50 23.40 8.82
N GLU A 681 -4.91 22.94 7.64
CA GLU A 681 -5.32 21.55 7.42
C GLU A 681 -4.31 20.86 6.52
N THR A 682 -3.27 20.28 7.11
CA THR A 682 -2.17 19.65 6.37
C THR A 682 -2.01 18.16 6.68
N PRO A 683 -3.04 17.31 6.52
CA PRO A 683 -3.01 15.91 6.93
C PRO A 683 -1.89 15.07 6.30
N ASN A 684 -1.39 15.39 5.10
CA ASN A 684 -0.30 14.66 4.47
C ASN A 684 1.07 15.10 5.02
N ILE A 685 1.25 16.40 5.27
CA ILE A 685 2.45 16.92 5.94
C ILE A 685 2.46 16.51 7.42
N ASP A 686 1.32 16.52 8.10
CA ASP A 686 1.16 16.07 9.48
C ASP A 686 1.50 14.58 9.58
N ARG A 687 1.05 13.76 8.61
CA ARG A 687 1.44 12.35 8.51
C ARG A 687 2.95 12.21 8.26
N LEU A 688 3.53 13.01 7.37
CA LEU A 688 4.97 13.03 7.13
C LEU A 688 5.72 13.37 8.43
N ALA A 689 5.27 14.38 9.18
CA ALA A 689 5.86 14.76 10.47
C ALA A 689 5.82 13.60 11.47
N GLY A 690 4.69 12.88 11.55
CA GLY A 690 4.55 11.69 12.40
C GLY A 690 5.43 10.50 12.00
N GLN A 691 6.04 10.51 10.82
CA GLN A 691 6.95 9.48 10.32
C GLN A 691 8.41 9.95 10.20
N SER A 692 8.66 11.24 10.45
CA SER A 692 9.97 11.87 10.28
C SER A 692 10.66 12.13 11.61
N LEU A 693 11.95 12.46 11.54
CA LEU A 693 12.57 13.31 12.53
C LEU A 693 12.18 14.77 12.27
N ASP A 694 11.33 15.35 13.14
CA ASP A 694 10.91 16.76 13.08
C ASP A 694 11.85 17.67 13.89
N PHE A 695 12.59 18.53 13.19
CA PHE A 695 13.52 19.47 13.80
C PHE A 695 12.75 20.68 14.33
N GLN A 696 12.61 20.74 15.66
CA GLN A 696 11.88 21.82 16.31
C GLN A 696 12.61 23.16 16.13
N ARG A 697 13.95 23.15 16.07
CA ARG A 697 14.82 24.33 16.04
C ARG A 697 15.69 24.36 14.76
N ALA A 698 15.04 24.30 13.61
CA ALA A 698 15.69 24.46 12.31
C ALA A 698 15.63 25.92 11.82
N TYR A 699 16.77 26.42 11.36
CA TYR A 699 16.95 27.82 10.97
C TYR A 699 17.46 27.98 9.54
N VAL A 700 17.10 29.07 8.86
CA VAL A 700 17.75 29.49 7.62
C VAL A 700 18.84 30.52 7.91
N ALA A 701 19.92 30.51 7.12
CA ALA A 701 21.04 31.46 7.31
C ALA A 701 20.68 32.92 6.96
N SER A 702 19.62 33.11 6.17
CA SER A 702 19.07 34.43 5.90
C SER A 702 17.57 34.35 5.66
N PRO A 703 16.77 35.25 6.24
CA PRO A 703 15.31 35.33 6.05
C PRO A 703 14.97 35.99 4.70
N THR A 704 15.58 35.53 3.62
CA THR A 704 15.41 36.05 2.25
C THR A 704 15.66 34.95 1.20
N CYS A 705 14.83 34.91 0.16
CA CYS A 705 14.71 33.75 -0.73
C CYS A 705 15.99 33.39 -1.52
N SER A 706 16.58 34.31 -2.30
CA SER A 706 17.82 33.99 -3.06
C SER A 706 18.99 33.63 -2.14
N PRO A 707 19.28 34.38 -1.06
CA PRO A 707 20.30 34.00 -0.08
C PRO A 707 20.08 32.60 0.53
N SER A 708 18.85 32.29 0.94
CA SER A 708 18.49 30.99 1.53
C SER A 708 18.66 29.84 0.54
N ARG A 709 18.21 30.02 -0.71
CA ARG A 709 18.40 29.06 -1.81
C ARG A 709 19.87 28.80 -2.12
N ALA A 710 20.68 29.86 -2.16
CA ALA A 710 22.11 29.75 -2.39
C ALA A 710 22.80 28.98 -1.25
N THR A 711 22.36 29.23 -0.01
CA THR A 711 22.85 28.51 1.19
C THR A 711 22.53 27.03 1.11
N LEU A 712 21.27 26.69 0.83
CA LEU A 712 20.81 25.31 0.72
C LEU A 712 21.60 24.55 -0.35
N LEU A 713 21.87 25.21 -1.47
CA LEU A 713 22.52 24.59 -2.62
C LEU A 713 24.03 24.38 -2.42
N THR A 714 24.72 25.26 -1.69
CA THR A 714 26.19 25.27 -1.59
C THR A 714 26.72 24.88 -0.20
N GLY A 715 25.87 24.86 0.83
CA GLY A 715 26.31 24.72 2.22
C GLY A 715 27.08 25.94 2.76
N GLN A 716 27.21 27.01 1.98
CA GLN A 716 27.96 28.21 2.33
C GLN A 716 27.03 29.30 2.83
N HIS A 717 27.52 30.08 3.80
CA HIS A 717 26.74 31.18 4.35
C HIS A 717 26.56 32.32 3.30
N PRO A 718 25.38 32.98 3.21
CA PRO A 718 25.10 33.96 2.15
C PRO A 718 26.01 35.20 2.17
N ALA A 719 26.57 35.53 3.33
CA ALA A 719 27.60 36.57 3.48
C ALA A 719 28.87 36.25 2.68
N ARG A 720 29.35 34.99 2.72
CA ARG A 720 30.51 34.51 1.94
C ARG A 720 30.23 34.59 0.44
N LEU A 721 29.02 34.20 0.05
CA LEU A 721 28.56 34.23 -1.35
C LEU A 721 28.31 35.66 -1.85
N GLN A 722 28.34 36.68 -0.98
CA GLN A 722 27.92 38.05 -1.28
C GLN A 722 26.48 38.12 -1.85
N MET A 723 25.65 37.14 -1.50
CA MET A 723 24.23 37.05 -1.84
C MET A 723 23.41 37.30 -0.58
N VAL A 724 23.37 38.56 -0.14
CA VAL A 724 22.76 38.97 1.14
C VAL A 724 21.40 39.66 0.98
N ARG A 725 20.86 39.65 -0.24
CA ARG A 725 19.53 40.15 -0.65
C ARG A 725 18.95 39.27 -1.73
N HIS A 726 17.65 39.38 -1.99
CA HIS A 726 17.03 38.72 -3.13
C HIS A 726 17.50 39.35 -4.44
N ILE A 727 17.63 38.52 -5.48
CA ILE A 727 17.95 38.99 -6.83
C ILE A 727 16.76 39.83 -7.32
N PRO A 728 16.98 41.10 -7.72
CA PRO A 728 15.93 41.95 -8.27
C PRO A 728 15.34 41.37 -9.55
N THR A 729 14.08 41.70 -9.86
CA THR A 729 13.44 41.27 -11.10
C THR A 729 12.65 42.41 -11.75
N GLY A 730 12.74 42.51 -13.08
CA GLY A 730 11.89 43.35 -13.91
C GLY A 730 12.40 44.77 -14.16
N SER A 731 11.78 45.44 -15.14
CA SER A 731 12.19 46.73 -15.73
C SER A 731 12.21 47.95 -14.80
N LYS A 732 11.98 47.77 -13.50
CA LYS A 732 12.12 48.83 -12.49
C LYS A 732 13.54 48.92 -11.95
N ASN A 733 14.36 47.90 -12.18
CA ASN A 733 15.79 47.97 -11.98
C ASN A 733 16.45 48.20 -13.35
N GLU A 734 17.17 49.30 -13.51
CA GLU A 734 17.81 49.68 -14.78
C GLU A 734 18.86 48.67 -15.25
N ASP A 735 19.39 47.85 -14.32
CA ASP A 735 20.37 46.82 -14.62
C ASP A 735 19.78 45.55 -15.23
N PHE A 736 18.45 45.36 -15.21
CA PHE A 736 17.77 44.14 -15.68
C PHE A 736 16.87 44.41 -16.89
N ASP A 737 16.92 43.51 -17.87
CA ASP A 737 15.98 43.51 -18.99
C ASP A 737 14.57 43.02 -18.59
N THR A 738 13.63 43.08 -19.54
CA THR A 738 12.24 42.64 -19.31
C THR A 738 12.10 41.13 -19.07
N TRP A 739 13.10 40.34 -19.43
CA TRP A 739 13.18 38.88 -19.24
C TRP A 739 13.91 38.51 -17.94
N GLY A 740 14.35 39.49 -17.15
CA GLY A 740 15.06 39.27 -15.89
C GLY A 740 16.54 38.93 -16.07
N ARG A 741 17.15 39.30 -17.19
CA ARG A 741 18.57 39.09 -17.49
C ARG A 741 19.38 40.34 -17.17
N THR A 742 20.64 40.15 -16.81
CA THR A 742 21.58 41.24 -16.54
C THR A 742 23.02 40.75 -16.74
N ASP A 743 23.87 41.64 -17.25
CA ASP A 743 25.32 41.44 -17.33
C ASP A 743 26.05 42.13 -16.15
N VAL A 744 25.30 42.78 -15.26
CA VAL A 744 25.85 43.47 -14.08
C VAL A 744 25.97 42.47 -12.93
N GLU A 745 27.18 42.18 -12.50
CA GLU A 745 27.44 41.18 -11.45
C GLU A 745 26.87 41.59 -10.09
N TYR A 746 27.00 42.85 -9.71
CA TYR A 746 26.59 43.36 -8.40
C TYR A 746 25.54 44.45 -8.51
N ASN A 747 24.44 44.29 -7.78
CA ASN A 747 23.49 45.37 -7.53
C ASN A 747 23.81 46.12 -6.22
N HIS A 748 23.47 47.40 -6.21
CA HIS A 748 23.55 48.27 -5.04
C HIS A 748 22.18 48.86 -4.74
N TRP A 749 21.76 48.83 -3.48
CA TRP A 749 20.49 49.40 -3.04
C TRP A 749 20.75 50.64 -2.21
N GLU A 750 20.27 51.80 -2.64
CA GLU A 750 20.48 53.07 -1.92
C GLU A 750 19.91 53.05 -0.50
N GLY A 751 18.80 52.32 -0.30
CA GLY A 751 18.17 52.11 1.00
C GLY A 751 18.81 51.02 1.87
N ASP A 752 19.86 50.35 1.41
CA ASP A 752 20.61 49.40 2.24
C ASP A 752 21.55 50.17 3.19
N PRO A 753 21.35 50.13 4.53
CA PRO A 753 22.23 50.79 5.48
C PRO A 753 23.69 50.35 5.40
N ALA A 754 23.98 49.11 4.95
CA ALA A 754 25.35 48.63 4.76
C ALA A 754 25.93 49.04 3.41
N ARG A 755 25.10 49.46 2.45
CA ARG A 755 25.46 49.64 1.03
C ARG A 755 26.24 48.44 0.49
N PHE A 756 25.81 47.23 0.86
CA PHE A 756 26.54 46.01 0.58
C PHE A 756 26.40 45.68 -0.93
N PRO A 757 27.50 45.41 -1.66
CA PRO A 757 27.42 44.95 -3.05
C PRO A 757 26.85 43.52 -3.09
N CYS A 758 25.65 43.33 -3.63
CA CYS A 758 24.99 42.01 -3.65
C CYS A 758 25.02 41.43 -5.06
N ARG A 759 25.42 40.17 -5.18
CA ARG A 759 25.45 39.48 -6.48
C ARG A 759 24.05 39.30 -7.07
N ASN A 760 23.98 39.36 -8.41
CA ASN A 760 22.75 39.16 -9.19
C ASN A 760 22.54 37.70 -9.65
N TRP A 761 23.47 36.80 -9.35
CA TRP A 761 23.40 35.36 -9.60
C TRP A 761 24.35 34.62 -8.66
N LEU A 762 24.14 33.30 -8.51
CA LEU A 762 25.09 32.39 -7.89
C LEU A 762 26.19 32.05 -8.90
N PRO A 763 27.46 32.41 -8.64
CA PRO A 763 28.56 32.08 -9.54
C PRO A 763 28.78 30.58 -9.68
N LEU A 764 29.16 30.12 -10.88
CA LEU A 764 29.34 28.70 -11.19
C LEU A 764 30.58 28.08 -10.53
N GLU A 765 31.49 28.88 -9.97
CA GLU A 765 32.64 28.37 -9.20
C GLU A 765 32.27 27.78 -7.83
N HIS A 766 31.05 28.05 -7.31
CA HIS A 766 30.60 27.48 -6.05
C HIS A 766 29.97 26.11 -6.28
N THR A 767 30.64 25.07 -5.79
CA THR A 767 30.11 23.70 -5.86
C THR A 767 28.76 23.59 -5.16
N THR A 768 27.82 22.96 -5.86
CA THR A 768 26.46 22.68 -5.39
C THR A 768 26.30 21.23 -4.94
N TYR A 769 25.31 20.94 -4.07
CA TYR A 769 25.05 19.55 -3.66
C TYR A 769 24.72 18.68 -4.87
N ALA A 770 24.11 19.26 -5.90
CA ALA A 770 23.78 18.53 -7.12
C ALA A 770 25.05 18.18 -7.91
N GLU A 771 26.06 19.05 -7.97
CA GLU A 771 27.36 18.70 -8.55
C GLU A 771 28.07 17.61 -7.75
N ALA A 772 28.08 17.72 -6.43
CA ALA A 772 28.64 16.68 -5.56
C ALA A 772 27.92 15.32 -5.74
N LEU A 773 26.58 15.32 -5.76
CA LEU A 773 25.79 14.11 -6.02
C LEU A 773 26.03 13.53 -7.41
N ARG A 774 26.24 14.37 -8.43
CA ARG A 774 26.55 13.92 -9.79
C ARG A 774 27.85 13.13 -9.83
N GLU A 775 28.87 13.55 -9.07
CA GLU A 775 30.14 12.83 -8.92
C GLU A 775 29.96 11.48 -8.21
N LEU A 776 28.96 11.38 -7.32
CA LEU A 776 28.53 10.14 -6.67
C LEU A 776 27.58 9.29 -7.53
N GLY A 777 27.34 9.71 -8.77
CA GLY A 777 26.55 8.98 -9.75
C GLY A 777 25.05 9.17 -9.60
N TYR A 778 24.55 10.29 -9.08
CA TYR A 778 23.10 10.58 -9.05
C TYR A 778 22.60 11.22 -10.35
N TYR A 779 21.32 10.96 -10.67
CA TYR A 779 20.55 11.76 -11.62
C TYR A 779 19.79 12.87 -10.88
N ASN A 780 20.06 14.12 -11.22
CA ASN A 780 19.55 15.27 -10.50
C ASN A 780 18.45 15.98 -11.31
N GLN A 781 17.19 15.84 -10.87
CA GLN A 781 16.03 16.53 -11.44
C GLN A 781 15.68 17.77 -10.61
N PHE A 782 15.63 18.94 -11.24
CA PHE A 782 15.13 20.17 -10.62
C PHE A 782 13.70 20.50 -11.07
N VAL A 783 12.84 20.95 -10.15
CA VAL A 783 11.47 21.39 -10.47
C VAL A 783 11.14 22.68 -9.70
N GLY A 784 10.77 23.75 -10.41
CA GLY A 784 10.16 24.95 -9.83
C GLY A 784 11.08 26.17 -9.67
N LYS A 785 11.01 26.85 -8.52
CA LYS A 785 11.57 28.19 -8.30
C LYS A 785 13.08 28.17 -8.11
N TRP A 786 13.85 28.63 -9.10
CA TRP A 786 15.31 28.76 -8.99
C TRP A 786 15.75 30.00 -8.21
N HIS A 787 15.55 31.18 -8.79
CA HIS A 787 15.86 32.49 -8.20
C HIS A 787 17.33 32.66 -7.73
N LEU A 788 18.26 32.06 -8.48
CA LEU A 788 19.72 32.15 -8.29
C LEU A 788 20.46 32.66 -9.54
N GLY A 789 19.75 33.20 -10.52
CA GLY A 789 20.32 33.79 -11.73
C GLY A 789 19.45 33.52 -12.95
N HIS A 790 19.81 34.16 -14.06
CA HIS A 790 19.17 33.98 -15.35
C HIS A 790 19.77 32.76 -16.09
N GLU A 791 19.39 32.54 -17.35
CA GLU A 791 19.61 31.28 -18.07
C GLU A 791 21.04 30.68 -18.00
N PRO A 792 22.15 31.44 -18.12
CA PRO A 792 23.50 30.91 -17.99
C PRO A 792 23.82 30.33 -16.60
N TYR A 793 23.00 30.65 -15.61
CA TYR A 793 23.14 30.24 -14.21
C TYR A 793 21.98 29.36 -13.74
N HIS A 794 21.16 28.84 -14.67
CA HIS A 794 20.06 27.92 -14.37
C HIS A 794 20.54 26.58 -13.79
N PRO A 795 19.63 25.77 -13.19
CA PRO A 795 19.95 24.48 -12.57
C PRO A 795 20.81 23.56 -13.45
N VAL A 796 20.53 23.47 -14.75
CA VAL A 796 21.29 22.59 -15.68
C VAL A 796 22.77 22.95 -15.82
N HIS A 797 23.18 24.14 -15.37
CA HIS A 797 24.56 24.58 -15.31
C HIS A 797 25.21 24.39 -13.93
N GLN A 798 24.47 23.85 -12.96
CA GLN A 798 24.84 23.72 -11.54
C GLN A 798 24.40 22.38 -10.97
N GLY A 799 24.83 21.27 -11.57
CA GLY A 799 24.59 19.94 -11.00
C GLY A 799 23.42 19.16 -11.58
N PHE A 800 22.38 19.84 -12.07
CA PHE A 800 21.13 19.20 -12.47
C PHE A 800 21.18 18.67 -13.91
N ASP A 801 20.70 17.45 -14.12
CA ASP A 801 20.61 16.81 -15.43
C ASP A 801 19.38 17.30 -16.21
N SER A 802 18.36 17.75 -15.49
CA SER A 802 17.10 18.25 -16.05
C SER A 802 16.48 19.31 -15.15
N GLN A 803 15.67 20.17 -15.75
CA GLN A 803 14.88 21.17 -15.04
C GLN A 803 13.47 21.30 -15.62
N PHE A 804 12.50 21.61 -14.78
CA PHE A 804 11.13 21.90 -15.19
C PHE A 804 10.54 23.07 -14.40
N GLY A 805 9.77 23.94 -15.06
CA GLY A 805 9.11 25.07 -14.41
C GLY A 805 10.04 26.21 -13.93
N THR A 806 11.33 26.14 -14.24
CA THR A 806 12.34 27.14 -13.87
C THR A 806 12.19 28.44 -14.66
N THR A 807 12.27 29.58 -13.97
CA THR A 807 12.28 30.92 -14.58
C THR A 807 13.32 31.84 -13.92
N ASN A 808 13.63 32.96 -14.59
CA ASN A 808 14.48 34.04 -14.07
C ASN A 808 13.80 34.82 -12.90
N PHE A 809 12.53 34.54 -12.63
CA PHE A 809 11.72 35.32 -11.69
C PHE A 809 11.56 34.58 -10.36
N GLY A 810 11.69 35.33 -9.26
CA GLY A 810 11.52 34.82 -7.91
C GLY A 810 10.07 34.62 -7.45
N HIS A 811 9.08 34.95 -8.29
CA HIS A 811 7.66 34.77 -7.98
C HIS A 811 6.84 34.71 -9.28
N PRO A 812 5.71 33.99 -9.29
CA PRO A 812 4.81 34.01 -10.42
C PRO A 812 4.05 35.35 -10.49
N LYS A 813 3.57 35.69 -11.69
CA LYS A 813 2.54 36.73 -11.86
C LYS A 813 1.20 36.27 -11.29
N SER A 814 0.91 34.98 -11.42
CA SER A 814 -0.35 34.35 -11.06
C SER A 814 -0.11 32.87 -10.79
N TYR A 815 -0.82 32.27 -9.84
CA TYR A 815 -0.83 30.82 -9.67
C TYR A 815 -1.79 30.11 -10.63
N ASN A 816 -2.59 30.88 -11.37
CA ASN A 816 -3.39 30.41 -12.50
C ASN A 816 -2.70 30.80 -13.82
N SER A 817 -2.77 29.93 -14.82
CA SER A 817 -2.20 30.18 -16.15
C SER A 817 -2.79 31.44 -16.81
N PRO A 818 -1.98 32.31 -17.46
CA PRO A 818 -0.52 32.24 -17.60
C PRO A 818 0.21 32.62 -16.30
N PHE A 819 1.12 31.75 -15.86
CA PHE A 819 1.74 31.85 -14.53
C PHE A 819 2.77 32.97 -14.41
N PHE A 820 3.58 33.19 -15.44
CA PHE A 820 4.71 34.11 -15.44
C PHE A 820 4.54 35.20 -16.51
N LYS A 821 5.30 36.29 -16.37
CA LYS A 821 5.44 37.31 -17.44
C LYS A 821 6.73 37.06 -18.19
N ASN A 822 6.74 37.38 -19.49
CA ASN A 822 7.96 37.44 -20.30
C ASN A 822 8.80 36.14 -20.17
N THR A 823 8.16 35.00 -20.43
CA THR A 823 8.79 33.67 -20.50
C THR A 823 7.86 32.72 -21.24
N ASP A 824 8.43 31.72 -21.93
CA ASP A 824 7.67 30.67 -22.62
C ASP A 824 7.47 29.42 -21.73
N VAL A 825 7.95 29.47 -20.49
CA VAL A 825 7.90 28.37 -19.52
C VAL A 825 6.46 28.08 -19.09
N LEU A 826 6.06 26.80 -19.16
CA LEU A 826 4.74 26.28 -18.76
C LEU A 826 3.54 26.91 -19.50
N THR A 827 3.74 27.39 -20.73
CA THR A 827 2.68 28.02 -21.54
C THR A 827 1.56 27.06 -21.99
N ASP A 828 1.85 25.76 -22.03
CA ASP A 828 0.89 24.71 -22.42
C ASP A 828 -0.03 24.24 -21.27
N ALA A 829 0.35 24.48 -20.01
CA ALA A 829 -0.42 24.07 -18.83
C ALA A 829 -1.57 25.05 -18.54
N LYS A 830 -2.61 25.00 -19.38
CA LYS A 830 -3.80 25.86 -19.30
C LYS A 830 -4.77 25.33 -18.25
N SER A 831 -5.42 26.24 -17.51
CA SER A 831 -6.47 25.93 -16.53
C SER A 831 -6.04 25.09 -15.32
N GLN A 832 -4.74 24.85 -15.12
CA GLN A 832 -4.19 24.22 -13.93
C GLN A 832 -3.60 25.26 -12.97
N HIS A 833 -3.53 24.92 -11.69
CA HIS A 833 -2.83 25.71 -10.68
C HIS A 833 -1.33 25.37 -10.69
N LEU A 834 -0.45 26.36 -10.51
CA LEU A 834 1.00 26.17 -10.67
C LEU A 834 1.58 25.07 -9.76
N THR A 835 1.12 24.99 -8.49
CA THR A 835 1.54 23.92 -7.57
C THR A 835 1.23 22.54 -8.14
N ASP A 836 0.05 22.37 -8.75
CA ASP A 836 -0.35 21.08 -9.33
C ASP A 836 0.51 20.74 -10.54
N VAL A 837 0.83 21.72 -11.41
CA VAL A 837 1.71 21.51 -12.58
C VAL A 837 3.11 21.02 -12.17
N LEU A 838 3.70 21.61 -11.13
CA LEU A 838 5.01 21.18 -10.62
C LEU A 838 4.94 19.80 -9.95
N THR A 839 3.81 19.52 -9.28
CA THR A 839 3.54 18.21 -8.66
C THR A 839 3.38 17.13 -9.72
N ASP A 840 2.62 17.39 -10.79
CA ASP A 840 2.36 16.47 -11.89
C ASP A 840 3.68 16.02 -12.53
N GLU A 841 4.60 16.96 -12.79
CA GLU A 841 5.93 16.64 -13.32
C GLU A 841 6.75 15.80 -12.34
N SER A 842 6.71 16.14 -11.06
CA SER A 842 7.45 15.42 -10.02
C SER A 842 6.94 13.98 -9.85
N VAL A 843 5.62 13.79 -9.86
CA VAL A 843 4.96 12.47 -9.86
C VAL A 843 5.28 11.70 -11.14
N ARG A 844 5.26 12.37 -12.30
CA ARG A 844 5.65 11.76 -13.59
C ARG A 844 7.08 11.26 -13.55
N PHE A 845 8.02 12.10 -13.11
CA PHE A 845 9.42 11.72 -12.94
C PHE A 845 9.55 10.49 -12.04
N LEU A 846 8.97 10.53 -10.84
CA LEU A 846 9.01 9.40 -9.92
C LEU A 846 8.43 8.13 -10.54
N SER A 847 7.29 8.22 -11.22
CA SER A 847 6.60 7.07 -11.81
C SER A 847 7.30 6.49 -13.04
N GLU A 848 8.03 7.30 -13.81
CA GLU A 848 8.63 6.92 -15.10
C GLU A 848 10.15 6.71 -15.04
N TYR A 849 10.80 6.99 -13.91
CA TYR A 849 12.26 6.87 -13.78
C TYR A 849 12.70 5.40 -13.66
N GLU A 850 13.07 4.75 -14.76
CA GLU A 850 13.38 3.31 -14.80
C GLU A 850 14.90 2.99 -14.81
N ARG A 851 15.77 3.96 -14.48
CA ARG A 851 17.23 3.75 -14.51
C ARG A 851 17.72 3.17 -13.18
N ASP A 852 18.82 2.41 -13.23
CA ASP A 852 19.48 1.85 -12.03
C ASP A 852 20.20 2.90 -11.17
N GLN A 853 20.43 4.09 -11.73
CA GLN A 853 21.09 5.22 -11.10
C GLN A 853 20.20 5.80 -9.98
N PRO A 854 20.72 6.11 -8.77
CA PRO A 854 19.92 6.81 -7.77
C PRO A 854 19.58 8.23 -8.25
N PHE A 855 18.47 8.78 -7.78
CA PHE A 855 18.07 10.14 -8.18
C PHE A 855 17.97 11.11 -7.00
N MET A 856 18.13 12.40 -7.33
CA MET A 856 17.75 13.53 -6.50
C MET A 856 16.64 14.31 -7.20
N LEU A 857 15.48 14.43 -6.56
CA LEU A 857 14.39 15.28 -7.01
C LEU A 857 14.30 16.52 -6.11
N SER A 858 14.68 17.68 -6.64
CA SER A 858 14.56 18.96 -5.94
C SER A 858 13.31 19.70 -6.41
N LEU A 859 12.21 19.57 -5.66
CA LEU A 859 10.97 20.31 -5.88
C LEU A 859 10.96 21.58 -5.03
N TRP A 860 11.28 22.69 -5.66
CA TRP A 860 11.32 24.01 -5.05
C TRP A 860 10.04 24.76 -5.41
N TYR A 861 9.09 24.81 -4.48
CA TYR A 861 7.78 25.41 -4.73
C TYR A 861 7.92 26.92 -4.95
N TYR A 862 7.03 27.46 -5.80
CA TYR A 862 6.69 28.88 -5.79
C TYR A 862 5.66 29.18 -4.68
N GLY A 863 4.75 28.24 -4.41
CA GLY A 863 3.82 28.31 -3.28
C GLY A 863 4.57 28.18 -1.95
N VAL A 864 4.18 28.88 -0.89
CA VAL A 864 2.93 29.64 -0.65
C VAL A 864 3.13 31.17 -0.75
N HIS A 865 4.14 31.59 -1.52
CA HIS A 865 4.54 32.99 -1.69
C HIS A 865 3.46 33.82 -2.39
N ARG A 866 3.53 35.14 -2.25
CA ARG A 866 2.73 36.08 -3.04
C ARG A 866 2.88 35.86 -4.56
N PRO A 867 1.86 36.20 -5.38
CA PRO A 867 0.62 36.91 -5.05
C PRO A 867 -0.39 36.06 -4.27
N PRO A 868 -1.32 36.67 -3.49
CA PRO A 868 -2.31 35.95 -2.71
C PRO A 868 -3.39 35.36 -3.63
N ILE A 869 -3.10 34.24 -4.28
CA ILE A 869 -4.00 33.53 -5.19
C ILE A 869 -3.95 32.07 -4.78
N GLY A 870 -5.02 31.57 -4.15
CA GLY A 870 -5.18 30.15 -3.82
C GLY A 870 -5.92 29.41 -4.92
N ARG A 871 -5.90 28.07 -4.85
CA ARG A 871 -6.71 27.21 -5.74
C ARG A 871 -8.21 27.46 -5.45
N PRO A 872 -9.04 27.78 -6.46
CA PRO A 872 -10.40 28.27 -6.21
C PRO A 872 -11.28 27.39 -5.34
N ASP A 873 -11.24 26.07 -5.55
CA ASP A 873 -11.97 25.06 -4.76
C ASP A 873 -11.56 25.06 -3.29
N LEU A 874 -10.27 25.20 -3.00
CA LEU A 874 -9.75 25.26 -1.62
C LEU A 874 -10.06 26.59 -0.96
N VAL A 875 -10.04 27.70 -1.71
CA VAL A 875 -10.44 29.01 -1.17
C VAL A 875 -11.92 28.98 -0.77
N GLU A 876 -12.79 28.46 -1.63
CA GLU A 876 -14.22 28.29 -1.33
C GLU A 876 -14.42 27.39 -0.11
N TYR A 877 -13.70 26.27 -0.02
CA TYR A 877 -13.71 25.38 1.14
C TYR A 877 -13.43 26.11 2.46
N PHE A 878 -12.38 26.93 2.54
CA PHE A 878 -12.05 27.64 3.78
C PHE A 878 -13.00 28.82 4.06
N LEU A 879 -13.52 29.48 3.02
CA LEU A 879 -14.56 30.51 3.18
C LEU A 879 -15.84 29.92 3.79
N ASP A 880 -16.28 28.76 3.34
CA ASP A 880 -17.45 28.05 3.88
C ASP A 880 -17.25 27.62 5.34
N LYS A 881 -15.99 27.43 5.78
CA LYS A 881 -15.62 27.19 7.18
C LYS A 881 -15.52 28.47 8.01
N GLY A 882 -15.83 29.63 7.44
CA GLY A 882 -15.89 30.92 8.12
C GLY A 882 -14.54 31.65 8.23
N TYR A 883 -13.55 31.27 7.42
CA TYR A 883 -12.27 32.00 7.37
C TYR A 883 -12.49 33.38 6.74
N ALA A 884 -11.74 34.38 7.22
CA ALA A 884 -11.64 35.64 6.50
C ALA A 884 -10.96 35.41 5.13
N GLU A 885 -11.32 36.18 4.11
CA GLU A 885 -10.86 35.96 2.72
C GLU A 885 -9.34 35.83 2.59
N SER A 886 -8.57 36.71 3.25
CA SER A 886 -7.11 36.65 3.22
C SER A 886 -6.54 35.40 3.89
N ASP A 887 -7.20 34.90 4.94
CA ASP A 887 -6.80 33.68 5.64
C ASP A 887 -7.17 32.43 4.82
N ALA A 888 -8.35 32.43 4.20
CA ALA A 888 -8.80 31.36 3.31
C ALA A 888 -7.85 31.20 2.11
N ILE A 889 -7.41 32.31 1.50
CA ILE A 889 -6.44 32.29 0.41
C ILE A 889 -5.09 31.72 0.84
N TYR A 890 -4.61 32.06 2.05
CA TYR A 890 -3.35 31.53 2.54
C TYR A 890 -3.45 30.05 2.92
N ALA A 891 -4.48 29.67 3.66
CA ALA A 891 -4.77 28.28 4.01
C ALA A 891 -4.95 27.40 2.77
N ALA A 892 -5.58 27.91 1.71
CA ALA A 892 -5.70 27.22 0.43
C ALA A 892 -4.35 26.95 -0.25
N GLN A 893 -3.40 27.90 -0.19
CA GLN A 893 -2.05 27.69 -0.74
C GLN A 893 -1.28 26.65 0.06
N VAL A 894 -1.35 26.71 1.40
CA VAL A 894 -0.76 25.70 2.30
C VAL A 894 -1.36 24.32 2.03
N LYS A 895 -2.69 24.24 1.89
CA LYS A 895 -3.40 23.00 1.59
C LYS A 895 -3.03 22.42 0.22
N ALA A 896 -2.78 23.25 -0.79
CA ALA A 896 -2.30 22.77 -2.08
C ALA A 896 -0.89 22.16 -2.00
N VAL A 897 0.01 22.70 -1.17
CA VAL A 897 1.32 22.09 -0.90
C VAL A 897 1.16 20.77 -0.13
N ASP A 898 0.23 20.70 0.82
CA ASP A 898 -0.11 19.46 1.52
C ASP A 898 -0.59 18.36 0.56
N GLU A 899 -1.50 18.67 -0.35
CA GLU A 899 -1.94 17.71 -1.37
C GLU A 899 -0.79 17.29 -2.29
N SER A 900 0.11 18.21 -2.65
CA SER A 900 1.32 17.90 -3.40
C SER A 900 2.19 16.88 -2.67
N VAL A 901 2.48 17.10 -1.40
CA VAL A 901 3.24 16.16 -0.54
C VAL A 901 2.57 14.79 -0.52
N GLY A 902 1.24 14.73 -0.37
CA GLY A 902 0.48 13.48 -0.42
C GLY A 902 0.68 12.71 -1.73
N ARG A 903 0.57 13.40 -2.86
CA ARG A 903 0.72 12.82 -4.21
C ARG A 903 2.15 12.34 -4.48
N ILE A 904 3.17 13.07 -4.02
CA ILE A 904 4.58 12.65 -4.14
C ILE A 904 4.83 11.38 -3.35
N ARG A 905 4.34 11.33 -2.10
CA ARG A 905 4.46 10.13 -1.25
C ARG A 905 3.72 8.93 -1.83
N GLU A 906 2.53 9.14 -2.39
CA GLU A 906 1.76 8.11 -3.09
C GLU A 906 2.53 7.57 -4.30
N ALA A 907 3.20 8.44 -5.08
CA ALA A 907 4.00 8.02 -6.22
C ALA A 907 5.21 7.17 -5.81
N ILE A 908 5.90 7.54 -4.72
CA ILE A 908 7.00 6.76 -4.13
C ILE A 908 6.49 5.38 -3.68
N SER A 909 5.39 5.35 -2.92
CA SER A 909 4.79 4.13 -2.39
C SER A 909 4.29 3.21 -3.52
N SER A 910 3.57 3.76 -4.50
CA SER A 910 3.02 3.00 -5.64
C SER A 910 4.11 2.35 -6.49
N LYS A 911 5.31 2.93 -6.50
CA LYS A 911 6.47 2.39 -7.20
C LYS A 911 7.25 1.37 -6.37
N GLY A 912 6.97 1.26 -5.07
CA GLY A 912 7.66 0.32 -4.18
C GLY A 912 9.08 0.73 -3.78
N ILE A 913 9.46 2.00 -3.97
CA ILE A 913 10.81 2.52 -3.68
C ILE A 913 10.89 3.30 -2.35
N GLU A 914 9.89 3.14 -1.48
CA GLU A 914 9.78 3.88 -0.22
C GLU A 914 11.00 3.65 0.69
N ARG A 915 11.36 2.38 0.95
CA ARG A 915 12.52 2.03 1.80
C ARG A 915 13.85 2.57 1.27
N GLU A 916 13.91 2.89 -0.03
CA GLU A 916 15.09 3.41 -0.73
C GLU A 916 15.05 4.93 -0.92
N THR A 917 14.03 5.65 -0.43
CA THR A 917 13.86 7.09 -0.71
C THR A 917 13.84 7.92 0.58
N ILE A 918 14.76 8.87 0.68
CA ILE A 918 14.81 9.88 1.74
C ILE A 918 13.97 11.09 1.32
N LEU A 919 13.05 11.51 2.19
CA LEU A 919 12.26 12.73 2.01
C LEU A 919 12.78 13.82 2.94
N VAL A 920 13.21 14.95 2.36
CA VAL A 920 13.63 16.15 3.09
C VAL A 920 12.60 17.24 2.82
N PHE A 921 11.95 17.76 3.86
CA PHE A 921 11.02 18.88 3.76
C PHE A 921 11.58 20.07 4.52
N LEU A 922 11.68 21.25 3.89
CA LEU A 922 11.92 22.51 4.61
C LEU A 922 11.28 23.73 3.95
N SER A 923 11.24 24.85 4.66
CA SER A 923 10.87 26.17 4.11
C SER A 923 12.10 27.08 3.90
N ASP A 924 12.02 28.00 2.94
CA ASP A 924 13.11 28.93 2.59
C ASP A 924 13.28 30.09 3.56
N GLN A 925 12.23 30.45 4.29
CA GLN A 925 12.22 31.44 5.37
C GLN A 925 10.87 31.40 6.11
N GLY A 926 10.75 32.20 7.17
CA GLY A 926 9.47 32.40 7.85
C GLY A 926 8.39 33.04 6.97
N SER A 927 7.13 32.88 7.39
CA SER A 927 5.96 33.37 6.65
C SER A 927 5.98 34.87 6.38
N TRP A 928 5.23 35.30 5.36
CA TRP A 928 4.86 36.71 5.19
C TRP A 928 3.88 37.19 6.29
N TYR A 929 3.11 36.25 6.84
CA TYR A 929 2.05 36.45 7.82
C TYR A 929 2.60 36.33 9.25
N GLU A 930 1.71 36.31 10.24
CA GLU A 930 2.07 36.24 11.64
C GLU A 930 2.48 34.81 12.03
N ASN A 931 3.64 34.66 12.69
CA ASN A 931 4.21 33.36 13.07
C ASN A 931 4.07 33.07 14.58
N LEU A 932 3.04 33.59 15.25
CA LEU A 932 2.86 33.39 16.69
C LEU A 932 2.92 31.88 17.05
N PRO A 933 3.58 31.50 18.15
CA PRO A 933 4.13 32.37 19.20
C PRO A 933 5.51 32.99 18.87
N LEU A 934 6.10 32.71 17.71
CA LEU A 934 7.42 33.22 17.34
C LEU A 934 7.35 34.72 17.00
N ARG A 935 8.36 35.49 17.43
CA ARG A 935 8.47 36.92 17.11
C ARG A 935 9.01 37.12 15.70
N GLY A 936 8.43 38.08 14.99
CA GLY A 936 8.88 38.46 13.65
C GLY A 936 8.32 37.59 12.53
N ASN A 937 8.64 37.99 11.31
CA ASN A 937 8.26 37.33 10.07
C ASN A 937 9.22 37.76 8.94
N LYS A 938 8.93 37.43 7.68
CA LYS A 938 9.78 37.82 6.53
C LYS A 938 10.05 39.33 6.40
N ARG A 939 9.21 40.19 6.99
CA ARG A 939 9.26 41.66 6.82
C ARG A 939 9.74 42.42 8.05
N VAL A 940 9.29 42.02 9.23
CA VAL A 940 9.51 42.73 10.50
C VAL A 940 10.28 41.82 11.45
N ASP A 941 11.26 42.38 12.17
CA ASP A 941 12.06 41.64 13.15
C ASP A 941 12.62 40.33 12.56
N THR A 942 13.25 40.45 11.40
CA THR A 942 13.34 39.32 10.48
C THR A 942 14.37 38.25 10.86
N LEU A 943 15.29 38.58 11.77
CA LEU A 943 16.26 37.65 12.35
C LEU A 943 15.81 37.06 13.71
N CYS A 944 14.65 37.50 14.22
CA CYS A 944 13.96 36.85 15.32
C CYS A 944 13.41 35.47 14.88
N GLU A 945 12.98 34.63 15.83
CA GLU A 945 12.59 33.25 15.59
C GLU A 945 11.58 33.10 14.44
N GLY A 946 10.56 33.96 14.33
CA GLY A 946 9.52 33.85 13.32
C GLY A 946 9.95 34.20 11.89
N GLY A 947 11.11 34.84 11.71
CA GLY A 947 11.66 35.15 10.38
C GLY A 947 12.62 34.09 9.85
N VAL A 948 13.35 33.39 10.73
CA VAL A 948 14.41 32.44 10.35
C VAL A 948 14.16 31.00 10.80
N ARG A 949 13.32 30.74 11.81
CA ARG A 949 12.97 29.38 12.22
C ARG A 949 11.89 28.83 11.29
N VAL A 950 12.15 27.67 10.71
CA VAL A 950 11.34 27.08 9.63
C VAL A 950 10.95 25.64 9.97
N PRO A 951 9.85 25.12 9.41
CA PRO A 951 9.61 23.68 9.49
C PRO A 951 10.73 22.95 8.74
N MET A 952 11.28 21.90 9.35
CA MET A 952 12.24 21.01 8.71
C MET A 952 12.03 19.59 9.21
N MET A 953 11.85 18.65 8.28
CA MET A 953 11.59 17.24 8.57
C MET A 953 12.45 16.39 7.65
N ILE A 954 13.05 15.33 8.18
CA ILE A 954 13.75 14.31 7.39
C ILE A 954 13.11 12.95 7.70
N HIS A 955 12.60 12.30 6.66
CA HIS A 955 12.06 10.95 6.73
C HIS A 955 12.99 10.00 5.98
N TRP A 956 13.56 9.05 6.71
CA TRP A 956 14.37 7.96 6.17
C TRP A 956 13.89 6.65 6.79
N PRO A 957 13.04 5.88 6.06
CA PRO A 957 12.52 4.61 6.55
C PRO A 957 13.63 3.68 7.06
N GLY A 958 13.45 3.17 8.28
CA GLY A 958 14.42 2.27 8.93
C GLY A 958 15.68 2.94 9.48
N LYS A 959 15.86 4.27 9.33
CA LYS A 959 16.97 5.03 9.92
C LYS A 959 16.50 6.08 10.90
N THR A 960 15.58 6.96 10.51
CA THR A 960 15.00 7.95 11.41
C THR A 960 13.90 7.33 12.28
N ASP A 961 13.91 7.64 13.57
CA ASP A 961 12.83 7.26 14.49
C ASP A 961 11.53 7.98 14.11
N ALA A 962 10.46 7.21 13.85
CA ALA A 962 9.18 7.75 13.43
C ALA A 962 8.57 8.66 14.52
N GLY A 963 8.21 9.89 14.14
CA GLY A 963 7.58 10.87 15.03
C GLY A 963 8.53 11.48 16.05
N ALA A 964 9.83 11.18 15.96
CA ALA A 964 10.84 11.75 16.83
C ALA A 964 10.98 13.26 16.59
N LYS A 965 11.35 13.97 17.65
CA LYS A 965 11.59 15.41 17.61
C LYS A 965 13.01 15.71 18.03
N SER A 966 13.65 16.64 17.33
CA SER A 966 14.98 17.15 17.71
C SER A 966 14.90 18.62 18.08
N ASP A 967 15.27 18.93 19.31
CA ASP A 967 15.45 20.31 19.80
C ASP A 967 16.89 20.81 19.61
N ILE A 968 17.74 20.06 18.91
CA ILE A 968 19.10 20.47 18.58
C ILE A 968 19.01 21.57 17.51
N PRO A 969 19.65 22.74 17.72
CA PRO A 969 19.70 23.79 16.70
C PRO A 969 20.44 23.31 15.45
N VAL A 970 19.73 23.38 14.31
CA VAL A 970 20.27 23.09 12.98
C VAL A 970 20.02 24.25 12.03
N GLN A 971 20.81 24.35 10.96
CA GLN A 971 20.70 25.41 9.97
C GLN A 971 20.74 24.86 8.55
N SER A 972 20.14 25.57 7.59
CA SER A 972 20.15 25.19 6.17
C SER A 972 21.55 24.95 5.57
N THR A 973 22.62 25.51 6.16
CA THR A 973 24.02 25.22 5.81
C THR A 973 24.42 23.76 6.07
N ASP A 974 23.75 23.08 6.99
CA ASP A 974 24.00 21.70 7.36
C ASP A 974 23.48 20.70 6.30
N LEU A 975 22.58 21.12 5.40
CA LEU A 975 21.95 20.20 4.45
C LEU A 975 22.89 19.74 3.32
N PHE A 976 23.78 20.59 2.81
CA PHE A 976 24.78 20.16 1.84
C PHE A 976 25.66 19.03 2.38
N PRO A 977 26.37 19.18 3.52
CA PRO A 977 27.21 18.10 4.03
C PRO A 977 26.38 16.87 4.41
N THR A 978 25.14 17.05 4.88
CA THR A 978 24.23 15.92 5.15
C THR A 978 23.91 15.15 3.86
N ILE A 979 23.51 15.85 2.78
CA ILE A 979 23.15 15.22 1.50
C ILE A 979 24.33 14.45 0.90
N VAL A 980 25.55 15.00 0.99
CA VAL A 980 26.75 14.31 0.53
C VAL A 980 27.02 13.05 1.36
N GLU A 981 26.96 13.14 2.69
CA GLU A 981 27.23 11.99 3.57
C GLU A 981 26.20 10.86 3.40
N ILE A 982 24.89 11.19 3.36
CA ILE A 982 23.84 10.16 3.19
C ILE A 982 23.87 9.51 1.80
N ALA A 983 24.44 10.20 0.80
CA ALA A 983 24.70 9.65 -0.52
C ALA A 983 26.02 8.85 -0.61
N GLY A 984 26.71 8.65 0.53
CA GLY A 984 27.95 7.88 0.62
C GLY A 984 29.22 8.66 0.23
N GLY A 985 29.14 9.99 0.08
CA GLY A 985 30.28 10.86 -0.15
C GLY A 985 30.94 11.35 1.14
N ASP A 986 32.09 12.00 1.01
CA ASP A 986 32.80 12.65 2.11
C ASP A 986 32.57 14.16 2.06
N PRO A 987 31.82 14.77 3.00
CA PRO A 987 31.61 16.21 3.02
C PRO A 987 32.91 17.01 3.13
N GLU A 988 33.97 16.45 3.73
CA GLU A 988 35.26 17.12 3.89
C GLU A 988 36.02 17.30 2.56
N SER A 989 35.61 16.59 1.49
CA SER A 989 36.17 16.80 0.15
C SER A 989 35.74 18.12 -0.49
N HIS A 990 34.77 18.82 0.09
CA HIS A 990 34.27 20.10 -0.39
C HIS A 990 34.76 21.24 0.51
N SER A 991 35.39 22.25 -0.10
CA SER A 991 35.92 23.40 0.63
C SER A 991 34.84 24.38 1.06
N ASP A 992 35.12 25.13 2.13
CA ASP A 992 34.34 26.29 2.57
C ASP A 992 32.90 26.02 3.04
N LEU A 993 32.54 24.77 3.34
CA LEU A 993 31.27 24.45 3.99
C LEU A 993 31.18 25.15 5.36
N ASP A 994 30.04 25.78 5.64
CA ASP A 994 29.79 26.50 6.90
C ASP A 994 28.85 25.75 7.84
N GLY A 995 28.28 24.62 7.40
CA GLY A 995 27.48 23.70 8.21
C GLY A 995 28.21 22.42 8.60
N VAL A 996 27.52 21.56 9.34
CA VAL A 996 27.97 20.21 9.68
C VAL A 996 26.91 19.19 9.26
N SER A 997 27.30 17.95 9.00
CA SER A 997 26.33 16.92 8.62
C SER A 997 25.41 16.55 9.79
N LEU A 998 24.11 16.39 9.48
CA LEU A 998 23.07 15.95 10.39
C LEU A 998 22.91 14.43 10.43
N ALA A 999 23.66 13.68 9.60
CA ALA A 999 23.61 12.22 9.54
C ALA A 999 23.73 11.52 10.92
N PRO A 1000 24.50 12.02 11.90
CA PRO A 1000 24.48 11.50 13.28
C PRO A 1000 23.07 11.47 13.88
N LEU A 1001 22.29 12.54 13.70
CA LEU A 1001 20.93 12.68 14.23
C LEU A 1001 19.93 11.77 13.52
N LEU A 1002 20.17 11.46 12.24
CA LEU A 1002 19.35 10.55 11.46
C LEU A 1002 19.52 9.08 11.86
N ASN A 1003 20.62 8.74 12.55
CA ASN A 1003 20.94 7.39 13.03
C ASN A 1003 20.73 7.23 14.55
N GLY A 1004 19.77 7.94 15.13
CA GLY A 1004 19.37 7.81 16.53
C GLY A 1004 20.32 8.46 17.55
N LYS A 1005 21.34 9.22 17.15
CA LYS A 1005 22.12 10.01 18.12
C LYS A 1005 21.33 11.25 18.52
N HIS A 1006 21.30 11.53 19.82
CA HIS A 1006 20.62 12.71 20.39
C HIS A 1006 21.55 13.90 20.63
N SER A 1007 22.69 13.95 19.95
CA SER A 1007 23.67 15.05 20.06
C SER A 1007 24.41 15.27 18.75
N LEU A 1008 24.67 16.54 18.44
CA LEU A 1008 25.48 16.96 17.29
C LEU A 1008 26.63 17.81 17.80
N GLU A 1009 27.87 17.41 17.49
CA GLU A 1009 29.03 18.22 17.82
C GLU A 1009 29.11 19.41 16.87
N ARG A 1010 29.01 20.63 17.41
CA ARG A 1010 29.16 21.87 16.66
C ARG A 1010 30.13 22.80 17.38
N SER A 1011 31.19 23.20 16.69
CA SER A 1011 32.23 24.08 17.23
C SER A 1011 31.87 25.57 17.18
N SER A 1012 30.89 25.96 16.35
CA SER A 1012 30.51 27.35 16.08
C SER A 1012 29.02 27.61 16.32
N PRO A 1013 28.60 28.83 16.69
CA PRO A 1013 27.18 29.20 16.69
C PRO A 1013 26.53 29.10 15.30
N LEU A 1014 25.20 29.10 15.28
CA LEU A 1014 24.45 29.38 14.06
C LEU A 1014 24.32 30.88 13.89
N PHE A 1015 24.71 31.38 12.72
CA PHE A 1015 24.66 32.81 12.40
C PHE A 1015 23.54 33.06 11.39
N GLY A 1016 22.70 34.06 11.66
CA GLY A 1016 21.78 34.61 10.67
C GLY A 1016 22.23 36.00 10.27
N TYR A 1017 22.17 36.34 8.97
CA TYR A 1017 22.62 37.65 8.47
C TYR A 1017 21.62 38.29 7.50
N ARG A 1018 21.46 39.60 7.60
CA ARG A 1018 20.67 40.42 6.67
C ARG A 1018 21.29 41.81 6.51
N ALA A 1019 21.73 42.12 5.30
CA ALA A 1019 22.48 43.36 5.07
C ALA A 1019 21.62 44.63 5.26
N TYR A 1020 20.35 44.58 4.84
CA TYR A 1020 19.55 45.76 4.52
C TYR A 1020 18.51 46.16 5.60
N GLN A 1021 18.83 45.89 6.87
CA GLN A 1021 18.06 46.31 8.04
C GLN A 1021 19.02 46.73 9.17
N ASP A 1022 18.51 47.43 10.20
CA ASP A 1022 19.31 47.75 11.39
C ASP A 1022 19.62 46.48 12.21
N LEU A 1023 18.62 45.61 12.42
CA LEU A 1023 18.86 44.24 12.89
C LEU A 1023 19.55 43.44 11.78
N TYR A 1024 20.85 43.23 11.89
CA TYR A 1024 21.66 42.72 10.78
C TYR A 1024 22.26 41.33 11.03
N ALA A 1025 22.41 40.93 12.30
CA ALA A 1025 22.92 39.62 12.66
C ALA A 1025 22.15 38.99 13.84
N SER A 1026 22.11 37.66 13.84
CA SER A 1026 21.67 36.85 14.99
C SER A 1026 22.69 35.74 15.25
N VAL A 1027 22.94 35.44 16.53
CA VAL A 1027 23.93 34.44 16.97
C VAL A 1027 23.24 33.46 17.91
N ARG A 1028 23.07 32.22 17.47
CA ARG A 1028 22.40 31.16 18.24
C ARG A 1028 23.40 30.12 18.73
N LYS A 1029 23.47 29.92 20.05
CA LYS A 1029 24.36 28.94 20.67
C LYS A 1029 23.70 28.31 21.89
N GLY A 1030 23.43 26.99 21.80
CA GLY A 1030 22.62 26.32 22.80
C GLY A 1030 21.24 26.96 22.88
N ASP A 1031 20.84 27.40 24.07
CA ASP A 1031 19.52 28.01 24.31
C ASP A 1031 19.51 29.53 24.08
N TRP A 1032 20.67 30.14 23.84
CA TRP A 1032 20.80 31.58 23.65
C TRP A 1032 20.60 32.00 22.20
N ASN A 1033 19.85 33.08 21.99
CA ASN A 1033 19.81 33.85 20.75
C ASN A 1033 20.19 35.31 21.05
N MET A 1034 21.30 35.79 20.49
CA MET A 1034 21.70 37.19 20.56
C MET A 1034 21.35 37.88 19.24
N LEU A 1035 20.65 39.02 19.31
CA LEU A 1035 20.35 39.87 18.17
C LEU A 1035 21.28 41.08 18.16
N ALA A 1036 21.91 41.38 17.03
CA ALA A 1036 22.86 42.48 16.89
C ALA A 1036 22.38 43.52 15.87
N TYR A 1037 22.52 44.79 16.25
CA TYR A 1037 22.04 45.93 15.48
C TYR A 1037 23.19 46.80 14.99
N ARG A 1038 23.00 47.48 13.85
CA ARG A 1038 23.98 48.41 13.27
C ARG A 1038 24.23 49.63 14.15
N SER A 1039 23.26 49.96 15.00
CA SER A 1039 23.38 50.98 16.04
C SER A 1039 24.35 50.63 17.18
N GLY A 1040 24.89 49.41 17.24
CA GLY A 1040 25.68 48.90 18.37
C GLY A 1040 24.84 48.32 19.51
N LYS A 1041 23.50 48.36 19.39
CA LYS A 1041 22.59 47.67 20.32
C LYS A 1041 22.72 46.15 20.16
N VAL A 1042 22.64 45.43 21.28
CA VAL A 1042 22.45 43.99 21.33
C VAL A 1042 21.27 43.63 22.23
N GLU A 1043 20.53 42.60 21.88
CA GLU A 1043 19.49 41.97 22.71
C GLU A 1043 19.86 40.49 22.91
N LEU A 1044 19.51 39.88 24.04
CA LEU A 1044 19.78 38.47 24.33
C LEU A 1044 18.55 37.77 24.89
N TYR A 1045 18.23 36.60 24.34
CA TYR A 1045 17.08 35.78 24.72
C TYR A 1045 17.48 34.34 25.01
N ASP A 1046 16.89 33.75 26.05
CA ASP A 1046 16.84 32.30 26.27
C ASP A 1046 15.62 31.77 25.52
N VAL A 1047 15.80 31.27 24.30
CA VAL A 1047 14.67 30.93 23.39
C VAL A 1047 13.96 29.64 23.77
N VAL A 1048 14.50 28.86 24.71
CA VAL A 1048 13.82 27.70 25.29
C VAL A 1048 12.81 28.17 26.35
N LYS A 1049 13.17 29.17 27.16
CA LYS A 1049 12.26 29.76 28.16
C LYS A 1049 11.34 30.83 27.58
N ASP A 1050 11.77 31.54 26.53
CA ASP A 1050 11.05 32.64 25.91
C ASP A 1050 11.12 32.57 24.37
N VAL A 1051 10.39 31.62 23.80
CA VAL A 1051 10.30 31.43 22.34
C VAL A 1051 9.69 32.64 21.59
N SER A 1052 9.01 33.52 22.33
CA SER A 1052 8.44 34.76 21.79
C SER A 1052 9.40 35.95 21.86
N GLU A 1053 10.61 35.79 22.40
CA GLU A 1053 11.66 36.82 22.47
C GLU A 1053 11.13 38.16 23.05
N LYS A 1054 10.37 38.07 24.16
CA LYS A 1054 9.74 39.21 24.84
C LYS A 1054 10.59 39.81 25.96
N HIS A 1055 11.46 39.01 26.57
CA HIS A 1055 12.25 39.39 27.74
C HIS A 1055 13.74 39.42 27.38
N ASP A 1056 14.23 40.60 27.04
CA ASP A 1056 15.66 40.82 26.81
C ASP A 1056 16.43 40.73 28.15
N VAL A 1057 17.31 39.72 28.25
CA VAL A 1057 18.11 39.43 29.45
C VAL A 1057 19.59 39.78 29.26
N ALA A 1058 19.94 40.59 28.24
CA ALA A 1058 21.33 40.97 27.95
C ALA A 1058 22.02 41.66 29.15
N SER A 1059 21.30 42.53 29.86
CA SER A 1059 21.86 43.28 30.99
C SER A 1059 22.23 42.39 32.20
N GLU A 1060 21.56 41.25 32.34
CA GLU A 1060 21.74 40.26 33.40
C GLU A 1060 22.81 39.21 33.04
N ASN A 1061 23.12 39.04 31.75
CA ASN A 1061 23.99 37.97 31.23
C ASN A 1061 25.17 38.51 30.41
N GLN A 1062 25.83 39.56 30.91
CA GLN A 1062 26.89 40.28 30.17
C GLN A 1062 28.08 39.40 29.74
N SER A 1063 28.40 38.33 30.47
CA SER A 1063 29.46 37.40 30.07
C SER A 1063 29.08 36.61 28.80
N VAL A 1064 27.82 36.20 28.69
CA VAL A 1064 27.28 35.50 27.51
C VAL A 1064 27.26 36.47 26.33
N VAL A 1065 26.79 37.70 26.54
CA VAL A 1065 26.79 38.74 25.49
C VAL A 1065 28.21 38.95 24.95
N ARG A 1066 29.21 39.18 25.82
CA ARG A 1066 30.60 39.36 25.37
C ARG A 1066 31.11 38.17 24.57
N GLN A 1067 30.85 36.95 25.05
CA GLN A 1067 31.24 35.74 24.34
C GLN A 1067 30.63 35.67 22.94
N LEU A 1068 29.32 35.87 22.82
CA LEU A 1068 28.62 35.78 21.53
C LEU A 1068 28.99 36.96 20.60
N THR A 1069 29.31 38.13 21.15
CA THR A 1069 29.85 39.26 20.38
C THR A 1069 31.25 38.93 19.84
N ASP A 1070 32.15 38.35 20.64
CA ASP A 1070 33.47 37.94 20.17
C ASP A 1070 33.37 36.86 19.07
N GLU A 1071 32.46 35.90 19.23
CA GLU A 1071 32.18 34.88 18.22
C GLU A 1071 31.59 35.47 16.93
N LEU A 1072 30.73 36.50 17.04
CA LEU A 1072 30.23 37.26 15.88
C LEU A 1072 31.34 38.01 15.15
N ILE A 1073 32.22 38.72 15.86
CA ILE A 1073 33.32 39.46 15.25
C ILE A 1073 34.27 38.51 14.51
N GLN A 1074 34.59 37.36 15.10
CA GLN A 1074 35.41 36.34 14.44
C GLN A 1074 34.72 35.78 13.19
N TRP A 1075 33.41 35.53 13.28
CA TRP A 1075 32.63 35.07 12.14
C TRP A 1075 32.57 36.13 11.02
N GLU A 1076 32.39 37.41 11.34
CA GLU A 1076 32.38 38.49 10.35
C GLU A 1076 33.70 38.61 9.60
N GLN A 1077 34.82 38.44 10.30
CA GLN A 1077 36.15 38.37 9.70
C GLN A 1077 36.28 37.15 8.79
N LYS A 1078 35.81 35.97 9.22
CA LYS A 1078 35.78 34.75 8.39
C LYS A 1078 34.98 34.96 7.10
N MET A 1079 33.86 35.68 7.19
CA MET A 1079 32.99 35.99 6.05
C MET A 1079 33.44 37.20 5.23
N SER A 1080 34.51 37.90 5.63
CA SER A 1080 34.97 39.14 4.99
C SER A 1080 33.92 40.27 4.94
N VAL A 1081 33.08 40.38 5.98
CA VAL A 1081 32.00 41.38 6.09
C VAL A 1081 32.17 42.36 7.26
N GLN A 1082 33.35 42.36 7.90
CA GLN A 1082 33.65 43.19 9.07
C GLN A 1082 33.41 44.69 8.83
N GLN A 1083 33.68 45.22 7.63
CA GLN A 1083 33.44 46.63 7.30
C GLN A 1083 31.96 47.02 7.31
N TYR A 1084 31.06 46.04 7.35
CA TYR A 1084 29.62 46.21 7.45
C TYR A 1084 29.11 45.80 8.84
N SER A 1085 29.94 45.79 9.88
CA SER A 1085 29.49 45.43 11.22
C SER A 1085 28.80 46.58 11.94
N GLY A 1086 27.95 46.23 12.90
CA GLY A 1086 27.36 47.15 13.87
C GLY A 1086 28.01 47.13 15.24
N VAL A 1087 28.86 46.13 15.53
CA VAL A 1087 29.26 45.78 16.91
C VAL A 1087 30.77 45.64 17.09
N GLN A 1088 31.56 46.24 16.18
CA GLN A 1088 33.02 46.28 16.22
C GLN A 1088 33.60 47.37 17.11
#